data_AF-A0A432F718-F1
#
_entry.id   AF-A0A432F718-F1
#
_cell.length_a   1.000
_cell.length_b   1.000
_cell.length_c   1.000
_cell.angle_alpha   90.00
_cell.angle_beta   90.00
_cell.angle_gamma   90.00
#
_symmetry.space_group_name_H-M   'P 1'
#
loop_
_entity.id
_entity.type
_entity.pdbx_description
1 polymer ?
#
loop_
_entity_poly.entity_id
_entity_poly.type
_entity_poly.pdbx_seq_one_letter_code
_entity_poly.pdbx_strand_id
1 'polypeptide(L)'
;MLCLAVSLGQSLEPEPVMVFPPEINLQAKGRQQVVVRHGLANGLTADLTREAVYASSDPAVAVVEQGVVRAQGEGLAKLRVEAAGQVVNVDVFVGAKPGNHRLSFTGDVLPVLGRAGCAGGSCHAKPKGQNGFSLSVFSFDPAADFREVVKDERGRRVFPALPAESLLLKKPTLAVEHDGGRRFEVGSPFYQIIHDWISQGMPYRLPGEPALEGISVFPGEQRYAKSAEQQLVVTARFDDGSTQDVTHLADFSSSDKEIAGVDHDGLVRVGTLSGEGVVVVRYMGEVAQARITVPTDRRFNDAVYAGLPRNNFVDDLAYARFQKLGLLPSDLCSDPEFIRRAFIDTIGLLPEPAEVRRFLADESPDKRAKLIDRLLDDPGYADTWANRWGDLFRPNIARVGLKSAYTIDNWIRECFAANKPYDQMVREILTARGSTHKVGPAVIYRTRREPATLTTLFSQAFLGVRMECARCHHHPNERWSQRDFYQFAAFFAETKRKGTGISPPISAGTEFIYHAPGGSVRHPVSNEVMQPTPLAGAPLATPAGIDPRETLADWLFAPENPFFARAMANRVWGQFFGRGIVHPVDDFRTTNPPTNPELLDAVAADFATNGFDLKRLMRRIMNSRLYQLSSIPNKTNAQDKGSFSRFYRRRLSAENLHDILVQVCGVGSRYDNLRRDARAAELWTTIMDSPMLESFGLPNASRNCPVERDDRPSMVQALHLMNSETLQAKLADKNGRAATLGQAELSPGQVVDELYLSVYSRWPSADERAVAAAAFAVDGAKRQQVVEDLTWALINSAEFVFNH
;
A
#
# COMPACT_ATOMS: atom_id res chain seq x y z
N MET A 1 -30.61 25.59 -12.61
CA MET A 1 -31.39 25.22 -13.81
C MET A 1 -30.82 25.95 -15.02
N LEU A 2 -30.05 25.24 -15.86
CA LEU A 2 -30.06 25.33 -17.33
C LEU A 2 -29.06 24.27 -17.80
N CYS A 3 -29.60 23.07 -18.04
CA CYS A 3 -28.92 22.01 -18.77
C CYS A 3 -28.75 22.46 -20.22
N LEU A 4 -27.53 22.76 -20.64
CA LEU A 4 -27.14 22.73 -22.04
C LEU A 4 -26.22 21.53 -22.22
N ALA A 5 -26.83 20.41 -22.60
CA ALA A 5 -26.15 19.26 -23.14
C ALA A 5 -25.55 19.66 -24.49
N VAL A 6 -24.23 19.87 -24.53
CA VAL A 6 -23.48 19.89 -25.79
C VAL A 6 -22.58 18.67 -25.78
N SER A 7 -23.13 17.55 -26.25
CA SER A 7 -22.36 16.36 -26.62
C SER A 7 -21.87 16.55 -28.06
N LEU A 8 -20.65 17.07 -28.22
CA LEU A 8 -19.88 16.89 -29.44
C LEU A 8 -18.51 16.38 -29.01
N GLY A 9 -18.46 15.07 -28.74
CA GLY A 9 -17.19 14.37 -28.67
C GLY A 9 -16.64 14.25 -30.09
N GLN A 10 -15.36 14.59 -30.28
CA GLN A 10 -14.62 14.17 -31.46
C GLN A 10 -14.78 12.65 -31.60
N SER A 11 -15.35 12.19 -32.72
CA SER A 11 -15.30 10.78 -33.07
C SER A 11 -13.84 10.46 -33.40
N LEU A 12 -13.15 9.79 -32.48
CA LEU A 12 -11.91 9.11 -32.84
C LEU A 12 -12.33 7.98 -33.80
N GLU A 13 -11.67 7.87 -34.95
CA GLU A 13 -11.88 6.71 -35.80
C GLU A 13 -11.48 5.44 -35.03
N PRO A 14 -12.24 4.34 -35.14
CA PRO A 14 -11.90 3.10 -34.46
C PRO A 14 -10.53 2.61 -34.95
N GLU A 15 -9.68 2.18 -34.02
CA GLU A 15 -8.35 1.68 -34.35
C GLU A 15 -8.45 0.36 -35.13
N PRO A 16 -7.51 0.06 -36.03
CA PRO A 16 -7.50 -1.20 -36.75
C PRO A 16 -7.44 -2.39 -35.78
N VAL A 17 -7.94 -3.54 -36.23
CA VAL A 17 -7.84 -4.79 -35.48
C VAL A 17 -6.37 -5.14 -35.28
N MET A 18 -5.97 -5.33 -34.03
CA MET A 18 -4.62 -5.72 -33.63
C MET A 18 -4.62 -7.17 -33.20
N VAL A 19 -3.69 -7.95 -33.75
CA VAL A 19 -3.44 -9.35 -33.33
C VAL A 19 -2.08 -9.40 -32.66
N PHE A 20 -2.03 -9.97 -31.45
CA PHE A 20 -0.80 -10.18 -30.70
C PHE A 20 -0.61 -11.68 -30.36
N PRO A 21 0.61 -12.23 -30.48
CA PRO A 21 1.82 -11.59 -31.01
C PRO A 21 1.74 -11.38 -32.54
N PRO A 22 2.53 -10.44 -33.11
CA PRO A 22 2.53 -10.17 -34.55
C PRO A 22 3.16 -11.30 -35.38
N GLU A 23 3.93 -12.18 -34.75
CA GLU A 23 4.55 -13.37 -35.33
C GLU A 23 4.53 -14.48 -34.28
N ILE A 24 4.37 -15.74 -34.72
CA ILE A 24 4.28 -16.90 -33.83
C ILE A 24 5.43 -17.85 -34.14
N ASN A 25 6.33 -18.01 -33.17
CA ASN A 25 7.46 -18.94 -33.24
C ASN A 25 7.25 -20.08 -32.24
N LEU A 26 6.96 -21.27 -32.74
CA LEU A 26 6.67 -22.46 -31.92
C LEU A 26 7.76 -23.53 -32.08
N GLN A 27 8.07 -24.18 -30.96
CA GLN A 27 8.73 -25.49 -30.99
C GLN A 27 7.69 -26.59 -31.22
N ALA A 28 8.12 -27.80 -31.56
CA ALA A 28 7.20 -28.94 -31.71
C ALA A 28 6.41 -29.20 -30.42
N LYS A 29 5.09 -29.43 -30.55
CA LYS A 29 4.11 -29.48 -29.45
C LYS A 29 3.95 -28.17 -28.66
N GLY A 30 4.59 -27.09 -29.10
CA GLY A 30 4.45 -25.76 -28.54
C GLY A 30 3.04 -25.20 -28.74
N ARG A 31 2.73 -24.18 -27.94
CA ARG A 31 1.47 -23.44 -28.00
C ARG A 31 1.72 -21.94 -27.88
N GLN A 32 0.81 -21.16 -28.43
CA GLN A 32 0.80 -19.70 -28.33
C GLN A 32 -0.63 -19.20 -28.13
N GLN A 33 -0.88 -18.48 -27.06
CA GLN A 33 -2.08 -17.67 -26.88
C GLN A 33 -2.01 -16.46 -27.81
N VAL A 34 -3.05 -16.28 -28.61
CA VAL A 34 -3.28 -15.12 -29.46
C VAL A 34 -4.36 -14.26 -28.79
N VAL A 35 -4.19 -12.95 -28.88
CA VAL A 35 -5.16 -11.96 -28.44
C VAL A 35 -5.51 -11.06 -29.62
N VAL A 36 -6.81 -10.92 -29.88
CA VAL A 36 -7.35 -10.06 -30.93
C VAL A 36 -8.07 -8.90 -30.26
N ARG A 37 -7.65 -7.68 -30.56
CA ARG A 37 -8.18 -6.46 -29.94
C ARG A 37 -8.64 -5.47 -30.99
N HIS A 38 -9.63 -4.68 -30.60
CA HIS A 38 -10.14 -3.59 -31.42
C HIS A 38 -10.33 -2.34 -30.55
N GLY A 39 -9.69 -1.23 -30.95
CA GLY A 39 -9.90 0.07 -30.32
C GLY A 39 -11.21 0.67 -30.80
N LEU A 40 -12.14 0.89 -29.89
CA LEU A 40 -13.44 1.47 -30.18
C LEU A 40 -13.32 2.99 -30.38
N ALA A 41 -14.22 3.58 -31.18
CA ALA A 41 -14.29 5.03 -31.42
C ALA A 41 -14.43 5.87 -30.13
N ASN A 42 -14.92 5.25 -29.06
CA ASN A 42 -14.97 5.84 -27.74
C ASN A 42 -13.68 5.65 -26.94
N GLY A 43 -12.53 5.32 -27.55
CA GLY A 43 -11.23 5.14 -26.88
C GLY A 43 -11.20 4.05 -25.79
N LEU A 44 -12.12 3.09 -25.83
CA LEU A 44 -12.08 1.86 -25.04
C LEU A 44 -11.56 0.72 -25.92
N THR A 45 -11.11 -0.36 -25.28
CA THR A 45 -10.71 -1.59 -25.97
C THR A 45 -11.81 -2.64 -25.87
N ALA A 46 -12.06 -3.34 -26.97
CA ALA A 46 -12.79 -4.60 -27.00
C ALA A 46 -11.83 -5.76 -27.27
N ASP A 47 -12.00 -6.87 -26.55
CA ASP A 47 -11.37 -8.15 -26.86
C ASP A 47 -12.28 -8.93 -27.82
N LEU A 48 -11.75 -9.27 -28.99
CA LEU A 48 -12.44 -10.04 -30.02
C LEU A 48 -11.85 -11.45 -30.15
N THR A 49 -10.99 -11.88 -29.23
CA THR A 49 -10.23 -13.15 -29.32
C THR A 49 -11.16 -14.36 -29.48
N ARG A 50 -12.30 -14.35 -28.80
CA ARG A 50 -13.30 -15.44 -28.86
C ARG A 50 -14.35 -15.24 -29.96
N GLU A 51 -14.47 -14.03 -30.50
CA GLU A 51 -15.40 -13.67 -31.57
C GLU A 51 -14.76 -13.78 -32.96
N ALA A 52 -13.42 -13.72 -33.03
CA ALA A 52 -12.65 -13.81 -34.25
C ALA A 52 -12.77 -15.19 -34.90
N VAL A 53 -12.82 -15.20 -36.23
CA VAL A 53 -12.76 -16.41 -37.04
C VAL A 53 -11.31 -16.66 -37.44
N TYR A 54 -10.79 -17.83 -37.05
CA TYR A 54 -9.42 -18.23 -37.32
C TYR A 54 -9.36 -19.30 -38.41
N ALA A 55 -8.40 -19.18 -39.32
CA ALA A 55 -8.08 -20.21 -40.30
C ALA A 55 -6.55 -20.35 -40.46
N SER A 56 -6.05 -21.59 -40.40
CA SER A 56 -4.66 -21.89 -40.73
C SER A 56 -4.54 -22.20 -42.23
N SER A 57 -3.53 -21.64 -42.88
CA SER A 57 -3.22 -21.98 -44.28
C SER A 57 -2.76 -23.44 -44.44
N ASP A 58 -2.21 -24.03 -43.37
CA ASP A 58 -1.79 -25.43 -43.31
C ASP A 58 -2.10 -26.03 -41.93
N PRO A 59 -3.25 -26.72 -41.78
CA PRO A 59 -3.62 -27.40 -40.54
C PRO A 59 -2.67 -28.53 -40.12
N ALA A 60 -1.83 -29.06 -41.03
CA ALA A 60 -0.83 -30.06 -40.69
C ALA A 60 0.38 -29.46 -39.97
N VAL A 61 0.62 -28.15 -40.14
CA VAL A 61 1.69 -27.40 -39.45
C VAL A 61 1.17 -26.83 -38.12
N ALA A 62 0.05 -26.12 -38.14
CA ALA A 62 -0.53 -25.50 -36.95
C ALA A 62 -2.05 -25.45 -36.99
N VAL A 63 -2.68 -25.71 -35.85
CA VAL A 63 -4.13 -25.57 -35.64
C VAL A 63 -4.42 -24.52 -34.58
N VAL A 64 -5.60 -23.93 -34.66
CA VAL A 64 -6.03 -22.83 -33.79
C VAL A 64 -7.41 -23.11 -33.24
N GLU A 65 -7.53 -23.07 -31.92
CA GLU A 65 -8.79 -23.31 -31.21
C GLU A 65 -8.95 -22.24 -30.13
N GLN A 66 -10.06 -21.49 -30.18
CA GLN A 66 -10.38 -20.43 -29.21
C GLN A 66 -9.22 -19.44 -28.94
N GLY A 67 -8.49 -19.06 -29.99
CA GLY A 67 -7.35 -18.14 -29.89
C GLY A 67 -6.06 -18.79 -29.38
N VAL A 68 -5.98 -20.12 -29.23
CA VAL A 68 -4.73 -20.83 -28.92
C VAL A 68 -4.23 -21.56 -30.15
N VAL A 69 -3.04 -21.18 -30.62
CA VAL A 69 -2.34 -21.85 -31.72
C VAL A 69 -1.52 -22.99 -31.15
N ARG A 70 -1.62 -24.19 -31.73
CA ARG A 70 -0.89 -25.40 -31.35
C ARG A 70 -0.12 -25.95 -32.55
N ALA A 71 1.15 -26.25 -32.33
CA ALA A 71 2.01 -26.89 -33.32
C ALA A 71 1.59 -28.35 -33.56
N GLN A 72 1.45 -28.74 -34.82
CA GLN A 72 1.16 -30.12 -35.28
C GLN A 72 2.35 -30.75 -36.01
N GLY A 73 3.02 -29.97 -36.87
CA GLY A 73 4.12 -30.39 -37.71
C GLY A 73 5.10 -29.26 -38.00
N GLU A 74 6.34 -29.61 -38.34
CA GLU A 74 7.37 -28.64 -38.73
C GLU A 74 7.00 -27.95 -40.04
N GLY A 75 7.19 -26.63 -40.11
CA GLY A 75 6.94 -25.86 -41.33
C GLY A 75 6.54 -24.41 -41.09
N LEU A 76 6.18 -23.75 -42.19
CA LEU A 76 5.65 -22.38 -42.22
C LEU A 76 4.15 -22.44 -42.54
N ALA A 77 3.35 -21.76 -41.73
CA ALA A 77 1.92 -21.56 -41.99
C ALA A 77 1.57 -20.09 -41.79
N LYS A 78 0.42 -19.67 -42.32
CA LYS A 78 -0.17 -18.36 -42.06
C LYS A 78 -1.47 -18.55 -41.31
N LEU A 79 -1.60 -17.84 -40.19
CA LEU A 79 -2.84 -17.73 -39.44
C LEU A 79 -3.62 -16.53 -39.95
N ARG A 80 -4.73 -16.79 -40.64
CA ARG A 80 -5.70 -15.77 -41.03
C ARG A 80 -6.67 -15.54 -39.86
N VAL A 81 -6.71 -14.31 -39.37
CA VAL A 81 -7.61 -13.85 -38.30
C VAL A 81 -8.59 -12.84 -38.89
N GLU A 82 -9.88 -13.13 -38.83
CA GLU A 82 -10.95 -12.24 -39.27
C GLU A 82 -11.78 -11.78 -38.08
N ALA A 83 -11.83 -10.47 -37.84
CA ALA A 83 -12.60 -9.86 -36.76
C ALA A 83 -13.02 -8.44 -37.16
N ALA A 84 -14.21 -7.99 -36.73
CA ALA A 84 -14.75 -6.67 -37.06
C ALA A 84 -14.70 -6.29 -38.56
N GLY A 85 -14.82 -7.28 -39.46
CA GLY A 85 -14.73 -7.09 -40.92
C GLY A 85 -13.32 -6.85 -41.46
N GLN A 86 -12.28 -6.94 -40.62
CA GLN A 86 -10.88 -6.81 -41.01
C GLN A 86 -10.19 -8.18 -40.98
N VAL A 87 -9.22 -8.37 -41.87
CA VAL A 87 -8.43 -9.60 -41.97
C VAL A 87 -6.97 -9.27 -41.69
N VAL A 88 -6.40 -9.94 -40.68
CA VAL A 88 -4.98 -9.85 -40.33
C VAL A 88 -4.35 -11.22 -40.53
N ASN A 89 -3.20 -11.28 -41.20
CA ASN A 89 -2.45 -12.51 -41.36
C ASN A 89 -1.23 -12.46 -40.43
N VAL A 90 -1.02 -13.54 -39.68
CA VAL A 90 0.11 -13.71 -38.77
C VAL A 90 0.95 -14.89 -39.27
N ASP A 91 2.25 -14.69 -39.43
CA ASP A 91 3.15 -15.76 -39.82
C ASP A 91 3.41 -16.69 -38.63
N VAL A 92 3.32 -18.00 -38.88
CA VAL A 92 3.52 -19.07 -37.90
C VAL A 92 4.66 -19.95 -38.36
N PHE A 93 5.75 -19.96 -37.60
CA PHE A 93 6.88 -20.84 -37.80
C PHE A 93 6.88 -21.93 -36.73
N VAL A 94 6.90 -23.19 -37.16
CA VAL A 94 7.05 -24.35 -36.28
C VAL A 94 8.40 -24.99 -36.55
N GLY A 95 9.32 -24.87 -35.59
CA GLY A 95 10.65 -25.46 -35.65
C GLY A 95 10.63 -27.00 -35.65
N ALA A 96 11.76 -27.59 -36.03
CA ALA A 96 11.91 -29.03 -36.16
C ALA A 96 11.53 -29.79 -34.89
N LYS A 97 10.92 -30.97 -35.08
CA LYS A 97 10.59 -31.88 -33.97
C LYS A 97 11.89 -32.36 -33.33
N PRO A 98 12.22 -31.95 -32.08
CA PRO A 98 13.46 -32.39 -31.49
C PRO A 98 13.41 -33.92 -31.29
N GLY A 99 14.46 -34.61 -31.71
CA GLY A 99 14.66 -36.01 -31.36
C GLY A 99 14.82 -36.11 -29.84
N ASN A 100 13.89 -36.81 -29.18
CA ASN A 100 13.82 -36.99 -27.72
C ASN A 100 13.94 -35.66 -26.95
N HIS A 101 12.84 -34.89 -26.89
CA HIS A 101 12.76 -33.66 -26.10
C HIS A 101 13.17 -33.96 -24.64
N ARG A 102 14.36 -33.49 -24.26
CA ARG A 102 14.86 -33.61 -22.90
C ARG A 102 14.20 -32.53 -22.06
N LEU A 103 13.63 -32.95 -20.93
CA LEU A 103 12.98 -32.09 -19.96
C LEU A 103 13.98 -31.74 -18.86
N SER A 104 13.85 -30.56 -18.27
CA SER A 104 14.62 -30.15 -17.09
C SER A 104 13.70 -29.89 -15.89
N PHE A 105 14.27 -29.88 -14.69
CA PHE A 105 13.50 -29.51 -13.52
C PHE A 105 13.14 -28.02 -13.56
N THR A 106 14.10 -27.17 -13.89
CA THR A 106 13.94 -25.71 -13.87
C THR A 106 13.00 -25.19 -14.96
N GLY A 107 13.07 -25.75 -16.16
CA GLY A 107 12.35 -25.28 -17.34
C GLY A 107 10.96 -25.90 -17.51
N ASP A 108 10.76 -27.15 -17.06
CA ASP A 108 9.52 -27.89 -17.36
C ASP A 108 8.74 -28.31 -16.12
N VAL A 109 9.40 -28.96 -15.15
CA VAL A 109 8.71 -29.54 -13.99
C VAL A 109 8.31 -28.49 -12.97
N LEU A 110 9.21 -27.57 -12.65
CA LEU A 110 8.96 -26.55 -11.65
C LEU A 110 7.79 -25.61 -12.04
N PRO A 111 7.66 -25.16 -13.31
CA PRO A 111 6.46 -24.46 -13.79
C PRO A 111 5.17 -25.22 -13.56
N VAL A 112 5.17 -26.53 -13.84
CA VAL A 112 4.00 -27.39 -13.63
C VAL A 112 3.64 -27.48 -12.14
N LEU A 113 4.63 -27.67 -11.26
CA LEU A 113 4.39 -27.72 -9.81
C LEU A 113 3.87 -26.38 -9.26
N GLY A 114 4.40 -25.26 -9.77
CA GLY A 114 3.91 -23.92 -9.44
C GLY A 114 2.45 -23.75 -9.85
N ARG A 115 2.14 -24.02 -11.13
CA ARG A 115 0.80 -23.90 -11.71
C ARG A 115 -0.22 -24.83 -11.08
N ALA A 116 0.17 -26.06 -10.73
CA ALA A 116 -0.68 -27.00 -10.01
C ALA A 116 -0.98 -26.57 -8.56
N GLY A 117 -0.35 -25.49 -8.07
CA GLY A 117 -0.53 -24.96 -6.72
C GLY A 117 0.23 -25.73 -5.65
N CYS A 118 1.14 -26.63 -6.01
CA CYS A 118 1.95 -27.40 -5.06
C CYS A 118 2.86 -26.48 -4.22
N ALA A 119 3.43 -25.47 -4.87
CA ALA A 119 4.30 -24.45 -4.28
C ALA A 119 3.51 -23.24 -3.69
N GLY A 120 2.21 -23.38 -3.44
CA GLY A 120 1.38 -22.35 -2.82
C GLY A 120 1.45 -22.38 -1.29
N GLY A 121 1.29 -21.22 -0.64
CA GLY A 121 1.40 -21.08 0.83
C GLY A 121 0.37 -21.89 1.65
N SER A 122 -0.71 -22.38 1.03
CA SER A 122 -1.67 -23.30 1.65
C SER A 122 -1.26 -24.78 1.56
N CYS A 123 -0.21 -25.12 0.79
CA CYS A 123 0.25 -26.46 0.49
C CYS A 123 1.70 -26.68 0.99
N HIS A 124 2.65 -27.01 0.11
CA HIS A 124 4.03 -27.36 0.48
C HIS A 124 4.94 -26.16 0.71
N ALA A 125 4.50 -24.95 0.36
CA ALA A 125 5.22 -23.71 0.63
C ALA A 125 4.87 -23.07 1.99
N LYS A 126 4.34 -23.86 2.93
CA LYS A 126 4.20 -23.44 4.33
C LYS A 126 5.60 -23.32 4.97
N PRO A 127 5.78 -22.47 6.00
CA PRO A 127 7.08 -22.29 6.66
C PRO A 127 7.76 -23.57 7.19
N LYS A 128 6.99 -24.64 7.46
CA LYS A 128 7.52 -25.95 7.88
C LYS A 128 7.32 -27.05 6.82
N GLY A 129 6.96 -26.68 5.60
CA GLY A 129 6.40 -27.60 4.61
C GLY A 129 5.08 -28.21 5.07
N GLN A 130 4.66 -29.28 4.38
CA GLN A 130 3.49 -30.08 4.73
C GLN A 130 3.87 -31.56 4.72
N ASN A 131 3.63 -32.24 5.84
CA ASN A 131 3.87 -33.69 6.00
C ASN A 131 5.30 -34.12 5.59
N GLY A 132 6.30 -33.32 5.97
CA GLY A 132 7.71 -33.58 5.67
C GLY A 132 8.14 -33.20 4.26
N PHE A 133 7.28 -32.61 3.42
CA PHE A 133 7.66 -32.11 2.09
C PHE A 133 7.53 -30.59 2.02
N SER A 134 8.65 -29.91 1.73
CA SER A 134 8.72 -28.46 1.63
C SER A 134 9.08 -28.04 0.21
N LEU A 135 8.39 -27.01 -0.30
CA LEU A 135 8.76 -26.31 -1.52
C LEU A 135 8.91 -24.82 -1.19
N SER A 136 9.71 -24.12 -1.97
CA SER A 136 9.84 -22.69 -1.93
C SER A 136 8.53 -22.03 -2.39
N VAL A 137 8.18 -20.90 -1.77
CA VAL A 137 6.97 -20.17 -2.14
C VAL A 137 7.10 -19.71 -3.59
N PHE A 138 6.13 -20.07 -4.44
CA PHE A 138 6.06 -19.70 -5.85
C PHE A 138 7.32 -20.04 -6.66
N SER A 139 8.00 -21.12 -6.29
CA SER A 139 9.15 -21.68 -7.03
C SER A 139 10.39 -20.78 -7.07
N PHE A 140 10.59 -19.96 -6.03
CA PHE A 140 11.69 -18.98 -5.98
C PHE A 140 13.08 -19.62 -5.75
N ASP A 141 13.18 -20.78 -5.10
CA ASP A 141 14.47 -21.49 -4.90
C ASP A 141 14.45 -22.86 -5.62
N PRO A 142 14.67 -22.89 -6.95
CA PRO A 142 14.67 -24.13 -7.72
C PRO A 142 15.67 -25.17 -7.21
N ALA A 143 16.80 -24.73 -6.64
CA ALA A 143 17.84 -25.65 -6.17
C ALA A 143 17.43 -26.36 -4.88
N ALA A 144 16.79 -25.64 -3.94
CA ALA A 144 16.18 -26.23 -2.77
C ALA A 144 15.02 -27.15 -3.16
N ASP A 145 14.14 -26.70 -4.05
CA ASP A 145 12.98 -27.47 -4.51
C ASP A 145 13.37 -28.79 -5.17
N PHE A 146 14.39 -28.75 -6.04
CA PHE A 146 14.93 -29.97 -6.65
C PHE A 146 15.46 -30.94 -5.60
N ARG A 147 16.15 -30.44 -4.58
CA ARG A 147 16.68 -31.29 -3.50
C ARG A 147 15.56 -31.94 -2.71
N GLU A 148 14.51 -31.19 -2.38
CA GLU A 148 13.32 -31.68 -1.68
C GLU A 148 12.57 -32.75 -2.49
N VAL A 149 12.46 -32.55 -3.80
CA VAL A 149 11.80 -33.49 -4.71
C VAL A 149 12.63 -34.76 -4.93
N VAL A 150 13.93 -34.63 -5.21
CA VAL A 150 14.75 -35.74 -5.72
C VAL A 150 15.59 -36.42 -4.64
N LYS A 151 16.11 -35.67 -3.65
CA LYS A 151 17.13 -36.16 -2.72
C LYS A 151 16.62 -36.35 -1.29
N ASP A 152 15.69 -35.52 -0.85
CA ASP A 152 15.20 -35.53 0.52
C ASP A 152 14.55 -36.86 0.90
N GLU A 153 14.67 -37.24 2.17
CA GLU A 153 14.24 -38.52 2.72
C GLU A 153 14.64 -39.74 1.85
N ARG A 154 15.89 -39.73 1.35
CA ARG A 154 16.47 -40.78 0.50
C ARG A 154 15.72 -40.97 -0.84
N GLY A 155 15.15 -39.89 -1.37
CA GLY A 155 14.50 -39.89 -2.69
C GLY A 155 13.11 -40.52 -2.73
N ARG A 156 12.43 -40.64 -1.58
CA ARG A 156 11.11 -41.31 -1.46
C ARG A 156 10.00 -40.78 -2.39
N ARG A 157 10.17 -39.59 -2.99
CA ARG A 157 9.13 -38.89 -3.76
C ARG A 157 9.14 -39.24 -5.24
N VAL A 158 10.26 -39.75 -5.74
CA VAL A 158 10.51 -40.09 -7.14
C VAL A 158 10.97 -41.54 -7.23
N PHE A 159 10.41 -42.30 -8.17
CA PHE A 159 10.79 -43.69 -8.41
C PHE A 159 11.12 -43.93 -9.89
N PRO A 160 12.38 -43.71 -10.31
CA PRO A 160 12.76 -43.74 -11.72
C PRO A 160 12.52 -45.07 -12.44
N ALA A 161 12.59 -46.19 -11.70
CA ALA A 161 12.36 -47.53 -12.27
C ALA A 161 10.89 -47.76 -12.66
N LEU A 162 9.96 -47.06 -12.00
CA LEU A 162 8.53 -47.11 -12.33
C LEU A 162 7.93 -45.71 -12.08
N PRO A 163 8.09 -44.76 -13.01
CA PRO A 163 7.77 -43.35 -12.79
C PRO A 163 6.36 -43.11 -12.29
N ALA A 164 5.37 -43.84 -12.82
CA ALA A 164 3.96 -43.77 -12.41
C ALA A 164 3.71 -44.07 -10.92
N GLU A 165 4.62 -44.80 -10.26
CA GLU A 165 4.55 -45.12 -8.83
C GLU A 165 5.15 -44.03 -7.92
N SER A 166 5.73 -42.98 -8.51
CA SER A 166 6.29 -41.84 -7.77
C SER A 166 5.20 -41.12 -6.97
N LEU A 167 5.47 -40.82 -5.69
CA LEU A 167 4.54 -40.03 -4.86
C LEU A 167 4.26 -38.65 -5.46
N LEU A 168 5.23 -38.09 -6.19
CA LEU A 168 5.09 -36.83 -6.92
C LEU A 168 3.98 -36.86 -7.99
N LEU A 169 3.62 -38.04 -8.52
CA LEU A 169 2.49 -38.23 -9.44
C LEU A 169 1.23 -38.75 -8.73
N LYS A 170 1.39 -39.66 -7.77
CA LYS A 170 0.27 -40.32 -7.08
C LYS A 170 -0.54 -39.40 -6.18
N LYS A 171 0.12 -38.49 -5.46
CA LYS A 171 -0.57 -37.57 -4.53
C LYS A 171 -1.39 -36.52 -5.29
N PRO A 172 -0.84 -35.81 -6.29
CA PRO A 172 -1.61 -34.82 -7.06
C PRO A 172 -2.78 -35.40 -7.87
N THR A 173 -2.69 -36.67 -8.29
CA THR A 173 -3.77 -37.36 -9.03
C THR A 173 -4.81 -38.04 -8.15
N LEU A 174 -4.63 -38.04 -6.82
CA LEU A 174 -5.41 -38.81 -5.85
C LEU A 174 -5.35 -40.34 -6.04
N ALA A 175 -4.32 -40.86 -6.72
CA ALA A 175 -4.04 -42.30 -6.69
C ALA A 175 -3.62 -42.77 -5.29
N VAL A 176 -3.13 -41.85 -4.45
CA VAL A 176 -2.98 -42.00 -3.00
C VAL A 176 -3.60 -40.79 -2.32
N GLU A 177 -4.20 -40.99 -1.15
CA GLU A 177 -4.84 -39.93 -0.36
C GLU A 177 -3.90 -38.72 -0.17
N HIS A 178 -4.42 -37.53 -0.41
CA HIS A 178 -3.68 -36.28 -0.32
C HIS A 178 -4.58 -35.17 0.22
N ASP A 179 -4.23 -34.64 1.39
CA ASP A 179 -4.98 -33.54 2.04
C ASP A 179 -5.11 -32.30 1.15
N GLY A 180 -4.14 -32.09 0.26
CA GLY A 180 -4.17 -31.02 -0.72
C GLY A 180 -5.16 -31.25 -1.86
N GLY A 181 -5.88 -32.37 -1.91
CA GLY A 181 -6.84 -32.68 -2.98
C GLY A 181 -6.16 -32.99 -4.33
N ARG A 182 -7.00 -33.13 -5.37
CA ARG A 182 -6.55 -33.36 -6.75
C ARG A 182 -5.99 -32.07 -7.34
N ARG A 183 -4.83 -32.14 -7.98
CA ARG A 183 -4.18 -30.99 -8.65
C ARG A 183 -4.11 -31.12 -10.16
N PHE A 184 -4.01 -32.34 -10.68
CA PHE A 184 -4.11 -32.64 -12.10
C PHE A 184 -4.53 -34.09 -12.31
N GLU A 185 -5.00 -34.42 -13.52
CA GLU A 185 -5.49 -35.74 -13.88
C GLU A 185 -4.38 -36.64 -14.43
N VAL A 186 -4.58 -37.96 -14.32
CA VAL A 186 -3.69 -38.95 -14.96
C VAL A 186 -3.76 -38.77 -16.47
N GLY A 187 -2.60 -38.70 -17.13
CA GLY A 187 -2.51 -38.50 -18.58
C GLY A 187 -2.64 -37.06 -19.04
N SER A 188 -2.91 -36.10 -18.14
CA SER A 188 -2.85 -34.67 -18.44
C SER A 188 -1.45 -34.24 -18.90
N PRO A 189 -1.31 -33.10 -19.61
CA PRO A 189 0.02 -32.58 -19.99
C PRO A 189 0.97 -32.43 -18.78
N PHE A 190 0.44 -32.00 -17.63
CA PHE A 190 1.21 -31.86 -16.39
C PHE A 190 1.71 -33.20 -15.87
N TYR A 191 0.87 -34.23 -15.91
CA TYR A 191 1.25 -35.59 -15.56
C TYR A 191 2.39 -36.09 -16.46
N GLN A 192 2.26 -35.90 -17.78
CA GLN A 192 3.24 -36.40 -18.74
C GLN A 192 4.60 -35.71 -18.61
N ILE A 193 4.64 -34.40 -18.39
CA ILE A 193 5.91 -33.67 -18.16
C ILE A 193 6.66 -34.25 -16.96
N ILE A 194 5.97 -34.42 -15.82
CA ILE A 194 6.60 -34.96 -14.61
C ILE A 194 7.01 -36.43 -14.82
N HIS A 195 6.15 -37.24 -15.45
CA HIS A 195 6.42 -38.63 -15.75
C HIS A 195 7.66 -38.82 -16.65
N ASP A 196 7.73 -38.07 -17.75
CA ASP A 196 8.81 -38.15 -18.71
C ASP A 196 10.13 -37.62 -18.12
N TRP A 197 10.08 -36.55 -17.33
CA TRP A 197 11.26 -36.04 -16.62
C TRP A 197 11.83 -37.09 -15.64
N ILE A 198 10.96 -37.79 -14.89
CA ILE A 198 11.39 -38.89 -14.01
C ILE A 198 12.02 -40.02 -14.83
N SER A 199 11.40 -40.39 -15.96
CA SER A 199 11.89 -41.41 -16.89
C SER A 199 13.26 -41.05 -17.50
N GLN A 200 13.53 -39.76 -17.69
CA GLN A 200 14.78 -39.24 -18.24
C GLN A 200 15.91 -39.09 -17.19
N GLY A 201 15.69 -39.54 -15.95
CA GLY A 201 16.70 -39.49 -14.90
C GLY A 201 16.74 -38.17 -14.12
N MET A 202 15.67 -37.38 -14.19
CA MET A 202 15.46 -36.18 -13.37
C MET A 202 16.58 -35.13 -13.46
N PRO A 203 17.00 -34.71 -14.68
CA PRO A 203 18.00 -33.66 -14.81
C PRO A 203 17.52 -32.36 -14.14
N TYR A 204 18.41 -31.73 -13.37
CA TYR A 204 18.12 -30.44 -12.74
C TYR A 204 17.99 -29.33 -13.79
N ARG A 205 19.01 -29.23 -14.65
CA ARG A 205 19.13 -28.27 -15.76
C ARG A 205 19.86 -28.94 -16.92
N LEU A 206 19.56 -28.56 -18.15
CA LEU A 206 20.26 -29.03 -19.36
C LEU A 206 21.48 -28.14 -19.65
N PRO A 207 22.55 -28.67 -20.27
CA PRO A 207 23.68 -27.86 -20.71
C PRO A 207 23.23 -26.79 -21.71
N GLY A 208 23.56 -25.52 -21.43
CA GLY A 208 23.17 -24.39 -22.28
C GLY A 208 21.69 -24.01 -22.21
N GLU A 209 20.92 -24.57 -21.28
CA GLU A 209 19.53 -24.14 -21.05
C GLU A 209 19.49 -22.67 -20.62
N PRO A 210 18.72 -21.81 -21.30
CA PRO A 210 18.72 -20.39 -21.02
C PRO A 210 18.03 -20.09 -19.69
N ALA A 211 18.46 -19.04 -18.98
CA ALA A 211 17.88 -18.63 -17.71
C ALA A 211 16.71 -17.67 -17.93
N LEU A 212 15.65 -17.79 -17.13
CA LEU A 212 14.56 -16.82 -17.13
C LEU A 212 15.09 -15.45 -16.70
N GLU A 213 14.91 -14.43 -17.54
CA GLU A 213 15.31 -13.05 -17.25
C GLU A 213 14.12 -12.23 -16.72
N GLY A 214 12.89 -12.57 -17.15
CA GLY A 214 11.68 -11.90 -16.69
C GLY A 214 10.43 -12.32 -17.43
N ILE A 215 9.28 -11.80 -17.01
CA ILE A 215 8.01 -11.96 -17.71
C ILE A 215 7.39 -10.62 -18.10
N SER A 216 6.59 -10.65 -19.15
CA SER A 216 5.74 -9.54 -19.59
C SER A 216 4.32 -10.01 -19.78
N VAL A 217 3.36 -9.11 -19.59
CA VAL A 217 1.94 -9.38 -19.80
C VAL A 217 1.38 -8.42 -20.84
N PHE A 218 0.59 -8.95 -21.76
CA PHE A 218 -0.11 -8.20 -22.77
C PHE A 218 -1.61 -8.51 -22.73
N PRO A 219 -2.50 -7.50 -22.78
CA PRO A 219 -2.20 -6.07 -22.68
C PRO A 219 -1.71 -5.68 -21.27
N GLY A 220 -0.75 -4.76 -21.21
CA GLY A 220 -0.18 -4.27 -19.95
C GLY A 220 -1.05 -3.23 -19.23
N GLU A 221 -1.53 -2.20 -19.93
CA GLU A 221 -2.44 -1.19 -19.37
C GLU A 221 -3.47 -0.78 -20.41
N GLN A 222 -4.76 -0.85 -20.06
CA GLN A 222 -5.85 -0.59 -21.00
C GLN A 222 -7.15 -0.15 -20.33
N ARG A 223 -8.04 0.45 -21.14
CA ARG A 223 -9.35 0.93 -20.74
C ARG A 223 -10.46 0.07 -21.34
N TYR A 224 -11.40 -0.37 -20.51
CA TYR A 224 -12.45 -1.30 -20.91
C TYR A 224 -13.84 -0.80 -20.56
N ALA A 225 -14.83 -1.26 -21.32
CA ALA A 225 -16.23 -1.10 -20.93
C ALA A 225 -16.56 -1.99 -19.72
N LYS A 226 -17.59 -1.60 -18.97
CA LYS A 226 -18.15 -2.46 -17.91
C LYS A 226 -18.62 -3.79 -18.50
N SER A 227 -18.45 -4.88 -17.75
CA SER A 227 -18.81 -6.23 -18.18
C SER A 227 -18.06 -6.76 -19.41
N ALA A 228 -17.00 -6.08 -19.86
CA ALA A 228 -16.14 -6.59 -20.93
C ALA A 228 -15.29 -7.78 -20.44
N GLU A 229 -14.83 -8.59 -21.38
CA GLU A 229 -13.81 -9.60 -21.13
C GLU A 229 -12.50 -9.19 -21.80
N GLN A 230 -11.37 -9.63 -21.26
CA GLN A 230 -10.04 -9.46 -21.87
C GLN A 230 -9.16 -10.67 -21.58
N GLN A 231 -8.65 -11.32 -22.62
CA GLN A 231 -7.65 -12.36 -22.52
C GLN A 231 -6.25 -11.76 -22.33
N LEU A 232 -5.49 -12.24 -21.34
CA LEU A 232 -4.08 -11.88 -21.17
C LEU A 232 -3.17 -12.92 -21.84
N VAL A 233 -2.01 -12.46 -22.33
CA VAL A 233 -0.88 -13.27 -22.76
C VAL A 233 0.29 -12.99 -21.85
N VAL A 234 0.94 -14.04 -21.34
CA VAL A 234 2.15 -13.93 -20.53
C VAL A 234 3.30 -14.50 -21.33
N THR A 235 4.31 -13.66 -21.55
CA THR A 235 5.51 -14.02 -22.31
C THR A 235 6.71 -14.01 -21.38
N ALA A 236 7.36 -15.16 -21.22
CA ALA A 236 8.65 -15.29 -20.58
C ALA A 236 9.77 -14.89 -21.56
N ARG A 237 10.78 -14.16 -21.07
CA ARG A 237 12.00 -13.81 -21.80
C ARG A 237 13.20 -14.42 -21.11
N PHE A 238 14.10 -14.99 -21.90
CA PHE A 238 15.30 -15.65 -21.39
C PHE A 238 16.59 -14.88 -21.75
N ASP A 239 17.68 -15.21 -21.08
CA ASP A 239 18.99 -14.56 -21.21
C ASP A 239 19.67 -14.73 -22.59
N ASP A 240 19.23 -15.70 -23.39
CA ASP A 240 19.64 -15.88 -24.79
C ASP A 240 18.80 -15.05 -25.78
N GLY A 241 17.85 -14.25 -25.28
CA GLY A 241 16.93 -13.43 -26.07
C GLY A 241 15.70 -14.17 -26.59
N SER A 242 15.58 -15.48 -26.34
CA SER A 242 14.38 -16.24 -26.71
C SER A 242 13.17 -15.87 -25.86
N THR A 243 11.98 -16.14 -26.38
CA THR A 243 10.71 -15.88 -25.68
C THR A 243 9.76 -17.05 -25.79
N GLN A 244 8.91 -17.24 -24.78
CA GLN A 244 7.93 -18.33 -24.75
C GLN A 244 6.60 -17.86 -24.17
N ASP A 245 5.49 -18.31 -24.75
CA ASP A 245 4.16 -18.19 -24.12
C ASP A 245 4.04 -19.12 -22.91
N VAL A 246 3.90 -18.50 -21.75
CA VAL A 246 3.75 -19.17 -20.45
C VAL A 246 2.40 -18.89 -19.81
N THR A 247 1.43 -18.33 -20.55
CA THR A 247 0.09 -17.94 -20.05
C THR A 247 -0.58 -19.04 -19.23
N HIS A 248 -0.50 -20.29 -19.70
CA HIS A 248 -1.10 -21.45 -19.04
C HIS A 248 -0.34 -22.02 -17.86
N LEU A 249 0.91 -21.59 -17.68
CA LEU A 249 1.76 -21.95 -16.55
C LEU A 249 1.81 -20.82 -15.52
N ALA A 250 1.38 -19.62 -15.90
CA ALA A 250 1.31 -18.48 -15.01
C ALA A 250 0.19 -18.63 -13.97
N ASP A 251 0.39 -18.01 -12.80
CA ASP A 251 -0.61 -17.82 -11.77
C ASP A 251 -1.17 -16.40 -11.86
N PHE A 252 -2.51 -16.27 -11.79
CA PHE A 252 -3.20 -14.99 -11.90
C PHE A 252 -3.96 -14.67 -10.61
N SER A 253 -3.87 -13.42 -10.18
CA SER A 253 -4.64 -12.93 -9.03
C SER A 253 -5.04 -11.47 -9.25
N SER A 254 -6.20 -11.06 -8.76
CA SER A 254 -6.65 -9.67 -8.84
C SER A 254 -6.59 -9.00 -7.46
N SER A 255 -6.14 -7.73 -7.45
CA SER A 255 -6.17 -6.87 -6.27
C SER A 255 -7.59 -6.40 -5.91
N ASP A 256 -8.47 -6.27 -6.91
CA ASP A 256 -9.87 -5.85 -6.74
C ASP A 256 -10.76 -6.63 -7.72
N LYS A 257 -11.36 -7.70 -7.20
CA LYS A 257 -12.21 -8.62 -7.97
C LYS A 257 -13.54 -7.98 -8.39
N GLU A 258 -13.97 -6.90 -7.74
CA GLU A 258 -15.21 -6.20 -8.11
C GLU A 258 -15.02 -5.32 -9.35
N ILE A 259 -13.78 -4.84 -9.59
CA ILE A 259 -13.43 -4.07 -10.79
C ILE A 259 -12.91 -4.97 -11.91
N ALA A 260 -12.02 -5.92 -11.59
CA ALA A 260 -11.43 -6.83 -12.57
C ALA A 260 -11.19 -8.21 -11.95
N GLY A 261 -12.09 -9.16 -12.18
CA GLY A 261 -11.85 -10.57 -11.85
C GLY A 261 -10.93 -11.20 -12.90
N VAL A 262 -10.10 -12.16 -12.53
CA VAL A 262 -9.29 -12.95 -13.47
C VAL A 262 -9.44 -14.43 -13.14
N ASP A 263 -9.58 -15.27 -14.16
CA ASP A 263 -9.58 -16.71 -13.99
C ASP A 263 -8.19 -17.34 -14.17
N HIS A 264 -8.13 -18.65 -14.03
CA HIS A 264 -6.89 -19.39 -14.15
C HIS A 264 -6.27 -19.32 -15.55
N ASP A 265 -7.03 -19.11 -16.63
CA ASP A 265 -6.49 -19.06 -18.00
C ASP A 265 -6.09 -17.65 -18.42
N GLY A 266 -6.10 -16.70 -17.48
CA GLY A 266 -5.75 -15.31 -17.74
C GLY A 266 -6.88 -14.54 -18.42
N LEU A 267 -8.13 -15.03 -18.37
CA LEU A 267 -9.29 -14.28 -18.83
C LEU A 267 -9.76 -13.34 -17.73
N VAL A 268 -9.66 -12.05 -18.00
CA VAL A 268 -10.14 -10.98 -17.14
C VAL A 268 -11.61 -10.71 -17.45
N ARG A 269 -12.44 -10.65 -16.41
CA ARG A 269 -13.83 -10.21 -16.45
C ARG A 269 -13.94 -8.87 -15.75
N VAL A 270 -14.26 -7.84 -16.50
CA VAL A 270 -14.44 -6.48 -16.00
C VAL A 270 -15.77 -6.38 -15.27
N GLY A 271 -15.78 -5.81 -14.08
CA GLY A 271 -16.98 -5.63 -13.29
C GLY A 271 -17.86 -4.48 -13.76
N THR A 272 -18.81 -4.11 -12.90
CA THR A 272 -19.78 -3.02 -13.15
C THR A 272 -19.39 -1.71 -12.47
N LEU A 273 -18.39 -1.74 -11.58
CA LEU A 273 -17.88 -0.57 -10.89
C LEU A 273 -16.83 0.15 -11.77
N SER A 274 -16.89 1.49 -11.76
CA SER A 274 -15.85 2.32 -12.36
C SER A 274 -14.69 2.47 -11.39
N GLY A 275 -13.47 2.51 -11.92
CA GLY A 275 -12.25 2.58 -11.14
C GLY A 275 -11.10 1.90 -11.87
N GLU A 276 -10.16 1.37 -11.10
CA GLU A 276 -8.99 0.70 -11.64
C GLU A 276 -8.66 -0.55 -10.83
N GLY A 277 -8.46 -1.66 -11.52
CA GLY A 277 -8.06 -2.93 -10.94
C GLY A 277 -6.68 -3.37 -11.47
N VAL A 278 -5.94 -4.10 -10.65
CA VAL A 278 -4.63 -4.64 -11.02
C VAL A 278 -4.70 -6.16 -11.00
N VAL A 279 -4.41 -6.77 -12.13
CA VAL A 279 -4.21 -8.22 -12.26
C VAL A 279 -2.73 -8.52 -12.15
N VAL A 280 -2.35 -9.22 -11.10
CA VAL A 280 -0.99 -9.68 -10.83
C VAL A 280 -0.79 -11.05 -11.47
N VAL A 281 0.31 -11.18 -12.20
CA VAL A 281 0.73 -12.40 -12.91
C VAL A 281 2.04 -12.89 -12.30
N ARG A 282 2.14 -14.18 -11.98
CA ARG A 282 3.38 -14.80 -11.46
C ARG A 282 3.81 -15.98 -12.32
N TYR A 283 5.11 -16.12 -12.52
CA TYR A 283 5.70 -17.27 -13.19
C TYR A 283 7.16 -17.42 -12.75
N MET A 284 7.49 -18.55 -12.10
CA MET A 284 8.87 -18.92 -11.70
C MET A 284 9.64 -17.81 -10.97
N GLY A 285 9.08 -17.32 -9.85
CA GLY A 285 9.67 -16.23 -9.06
C GLY A 285 9.49 -14.82 -9.64
N GLU A 286 9.19 -14.71 -10.94
CA GLU A 286 8.95 -13.44 -11.62
C GLU A 286 7.49 -12.98 -11.50
N VAL A 287 7.31 -11.65 -11.47
CA VAL A 287 6.00 -11.03 -11.28
C VAL A 287 5.80 -9.89 -12.28
N ALA A 288 4.65 -9.87 -12.94
CA ALA A 288 4.19 -8.78 -13.80
C ALA A 288 2.76 -8.37 -13.40
N GLN A 289 2.27 -7.28 -14.00
CA GLN A 289 0.92 -6.79 -13.75
C GLN A 289 0.25 -6.26 -15.01
N ALA A 290 -1.07 -6.44 -15.09
CA ALA A 290 -1.94 -5.81 -16.06
C ALA A 290 -2.89 -4.83 -15.34
N ARG A 291 -2.91 -3.56 -15.77
CA ARG A 291 -3.75 -2.50 -15.22
C ARG A 291 -5.04 -2.37 -16.05
N ILE A 292 -6.16 -2.54 -15.38
CA ILE A 292 -7.50 -2.54 -15.97
C ILE A 292 -8.21 -1.27 -15.52
N THR A 293 -8.42 -0.33 -16.43
CA THR A 293 -9.13 0.92 -16.14
C THR A 293 -10.57 0.85 -16.65
N VAL A 294 -11.53 1.08 -15.75
CA VAL A 294 -12.96 1.11 -16.06
C VAL A 294 -13.45 2.55 -15.86
N PRO A 295 -13.60 3.35 -16.91
CA PRO A 295 -14.06 4.73 -16.76
C PRO A 295 -15.52 4.79 -16.34
N THR A 296 -15.99 5.98 -15.98
CA THR A 296 -17.43 6.22 -15.83
C THR A 296 -18.13 6.19 -17.19
N ASP A 297 -19.44 5.94 -17.19
CA ASP A 297 -20.25 5.93 -18.42
C ASP A 297 -20.33 7.33 -19.06
N ARG A 298 -19.89 8.37 -18.35
CA ARG A 298 -19.91 9.76 -18.80
C ARG A 298 -18.52 10.20 -19.22
N ARG A 299 -18.41 10.59 -20.50
CA ARG A 299 -17.23 11.31 -20.98
C ARG A 299 -17.48 12.80 -20.96
N PHE A 300 -16.49 13.52 -20.43
CA PHE A 300 -16.40 14.97 -20.54
C PHE A 300 -15.35 15.31 -21.60
N ASN A 301 -15.55 16.42 -22.30
CA ASN A 301 -14.55 16.91 -23.25
C ASN A 301 -13.35 17.53 -22.51
N ASP A 302 -12.23 17.66 -23.20
CA ASP A 302 -10.99 18.18 -22.63
C ASP A 302 -11.13 19.64 -22.15
N ALA A 303 -12.02 20.42 -22.79
CA ALA A 303 -12.31 21.80 -22.41
C ALA A 303 -12.90 21.90 -20.98
N VAL A 304 -13.69 20.92 -20.53
CA VAL A 304 -14.20 20.87 -19.15
C VAL A 304 -13.05 20.77 -18.15
N TYR A 305 -12.07 19.88 -18.40
CA TYR A 305 -10.90 19.70 -17.54
C TYR A 305 -9.93 20.88 -17.61
N ALA A 306 -9.76 21.48 -18.79
CA ALA A 306 -8.95 22.68 -18.97
C ALA A 306 -9.52 23.86 -18.17
N GLY A 307 -10.85 23.99 -18.09
CA GLY A 307 -11.53 25.05 -17.33
C GLY A 307 -11.54 24.88 -15.80
N LEU A 308 -11.08 23.75 -15.25
CA LEU A 308 -11.05 23.54 -13.80
C LEU A 308 -10.01 24.45 -13.11
N PRO A 309 -10.33 25.05 -11.96
CA PRO A 309 -9.39 25.88 -11.22
C PRO A 309 -8.25 25.04 -10.65
N ARG A 310 -7.02 25.57 -10.67
CA ARG A 310 -5.80 24.91 -10.17
C ARG A 310 -5.05 25.84 -9.24
N ASN A 311 -4.49 25.29 -8.17
CA ASN A 311 -3.62 26.05 -7.26
C ASN A 311 -2.14 25.69 -7.45
N ASN A 312 -1.84 24.42 -7.77
CA ASN A 312 -0.48 23.97 -8.05
C ASN A 312 -0.47 22.64 -8.86
N PHE A 313 0.73 22.10 -9.11
CA PHE A 313 0.95 20.89 -9.92
C PHE A 313 0.22 19.63 -9.41
N VAL A 314 -0.13 19.58 -8.12
CA VAL A 314 -0.91 18.47 -7.55
C VAL A 314 -2.26 18.37 -8.24
N ASP A 315 -2.89 19.53 -8.49
CA ASP A 315 -4.21 19.60 -9.12
C ASP A 315 -4.13 19.19 -10.60
N ASP A 316 -3.07 19.58 -11.31
CA ASP A 316 -2.83 19.19 -12.71
C ASP A 316 -2.78 17.68 -12.88
N LEU A 317 -1.96 17.02 -12.04
CA LEU A 317 -1.75 15.58 -12.11
C LEU A 317 -2.96 14.79 -11.60
N ALA A 318 -3.70 15.32 -10.62
CA ALA A 318 -4.97 14.74 -10.20
C ALA A 318 -6.03 14.85 -11.31
N TYR A 319 -6.14 16.00 -11.98
CA TYR A 319 -7.14 16.22 -13.04
C TYR A 319 -6.85 15.42 -14.30
N ALA A 320 -5.57 15.22 -14.65
CA ALA A 320 -5.19 14.30 -15.71
C ALA A 320 -5.70 12.87 -15.43
N ARG A 321 -5.61 12.41 -14.17
CA ARG A 321 -6.20 11.13 -13.75
C ARG A 321 -7.72 11.15 -13.81
N PHE A 322 -8.37 12.22 -13.37
CA PHE A 322 -9.83 12.34 -13.43
C PHE A 322 -10.35 12.26 -14.87
N GLN A 323 -9.64 12.87 -15.82
CA GLN A 323 -9.95 12.78 -17.24
C GLN A 323 -9.85 11.35 -17.77
N LYS A 324 -8.80 10.60 -17.40
CA LYS A 324 -8.67 9.17 -17.75
C LYS A 324 -9.87 8.34 -17.24
N LEU A 325 -10.37 8.65 -16.04
CA LEU A 325 -11.47 7.93 -15.39
C LEU A 325 -12.87 8.48 -15.68
N GLY A 326 -13.00 9.66 -16.30
CA GLY A 326 -14.29 10.34 -16.47
C GLY A 326 -14.89 10.86 -15.15
N LEU A 327 -14.03 11.27 -14.22
CA LEU A 327 -14.43 11.88 -12.93
C LEU A 327 -14.40 13.40 -13.05
N LEU A 328 -15.22 14.09 -12.26
CA LEU A 328 -15.07 15.51 -11.95
C LEU A 328 -14.80 15.66 -10.46
N PRO A 329 -13.95 16.64 -10.05
CA PRO A 329 -13.76 16.91 -8.63
C PRO A 329 -15.09 17.35 -8.00
N SER A 330 -15.28 17.04 -6.72
CA SER A 330 -16.35 17.65 -5.92
C SER A 330 -16.18 19.17 -5.86
N ASP A 331 -17.23 19.86 -5.41
CA ASP A 331 -17.14 21.30 -5.18
C ASP A 331 -16.07 21.64 -4.13
N LEU A 332 -15.63 22.90 -4.12
CA LEU A 332 -14.73 23.39 -3.07
C LEU A 332 -15.42 23.29 -1.71
N CYS A 333 -14.69 22.86 -0.67
CA CYS A 333 -15.20 22.88 0.68
C CYS A 333 -15.48 24.32 1.13
N SER A 334 -16.47 24.45 1.99
CA SER A 334 -16.81 25.71 2.65
C SER A 334 -15.68 26.15 3.59
N ASP A 335 -15.65 27.44 3.94
CA ASP A 335 -14.65 27.95 4.88
C ASP A 335 -14.71 27.31 6.28
N PRO A 336 -15.90 27.02 6.86
CA PRO A 336 -15.99 26.26 8.10
C PRO A 336 -15.40 24.84 8.00
N GLU A 337 -15.67 24.12 6.91
CA GLU A 337 -15.04 22.81 6.66
C GLU A 337 -13.52 22.94 6.56
N PHE A 338 -13.02 23.94 5.83
CA PHE A 338 -11.58 24.15 5.65
C PHE A 338 -10.85 24.46 6.97
N ILE A 339 -11.34 25.42 7.76
CA ILE A 339 -10.66 25.79 9.03
C ILE A 339 -10.65 24.61 9.99
N ARG A 340 -11.77 23.89 10.13
CA ARG A 340 -11.85 22.70 10.98
C ARG A 340 -10.82 21.65 10.54
N ARG A 341 -10.81 21.32 9.25
CA ARG A 341 -9.93 20.30 8.67
C ARG A 341 -8.46 20.66 8.83
N ALA A 342 -8.09 21.91 8.52
CA ALA A 342 -6.72 22.38 8.61
C ALA A 342 -6.18 22.33 10.04
N PHE A 343 -7.00 22.74 11.03
CA PHE A 343 -6.64 22.66 12.45
C PHE A 343 -6.44 21.22 12.92
N ILE A 344 -7.38 20.33 12.61
CA ILE A 344 -7.31 18.92 13.02
C ILE A 344 -6.10 18.22 12.39
N ASP A 345 -5.87 18.41 11.09
CA ASP A 345 -4.78 17.71 10.39
C ASP A 345 -3.40 18.20 10.84
N THR A 346 -3.27 19.49 11.14
CA THR A 346 -1.98 20.14 11.47
C THR A 346 -1.63 20.06 12.95
N ILE A 347 -2.56 20.44 13.84
CA ILE A 347 -2.31 20.59 15.29
C ILE A 347 -3.19 19.70 16.18
N GLY A 348 -4.07 18.89 15.58
CA GLY A 348 -4.86 17.87 16.29
C GLY A 348 -6.01 18.40 17.16
N LEU A 349 -6.35 19.68 17.05
CA LEU A 349 -7.39 20.36 17.84
C LEU A 349 -8.44 21.01 16.93
N LEU A 350 -9.50 21.57 17.54
CA LEU A 350 -10.44 22.46 16.85
C LEU A 350 -9.98 23.92 16.96
N PRO A 351 -10.34 24.79 16.00
CA PRO A 351 -10.19 26.23 16.18
C PRO A 351 -11.07 26.74 17.32
N GLU A 352 -10.56 27.68 18.12
CA GLU A 352 -11.38 28.36 19.13
C GLU A 352 -12.48 29.22 18.47
N PRO A 353 -13.65 29.43 19.10
CA PRO A 353 -14.76 30.18 18.50
C PRO A 353 -14.38 31.58 17.97
N ALA A 354 -13.49 32.28 18.67
CA ALA A 354 -12.98 33.59 18.23
C ALA A 354 -12.15 33.48 16.93
N GLU A 355 -11.36 32.41 16.79
CA GLU A 355 -10.58 32.10 15.59
C GLU A 355 -11.50 31.83 14.40
N VAL A 356 -12.56 31.05 14.62
CA VAL A 356 -13.58 30.75 13.60
C VAL A 356 -14.26 32.03 13.14
N ARG A 357 -14.77 32.85 14.06
CA ARG A 357 -15.42 34.13 13.74
C ARG A 357 -14.51 35.03 12.90
N ARG A 358 -13.23 35.16 13.29
CA ARG A 358 -12.24 35.96 12.55
C ARG A 358 -12.00 35.42 11.14
N PHE A 359 -11.84 34.11 10.98
CA PHE A 359 -11.57 33.50 9.68
C PHE A 359 -12.78 33.55 8.73
N LEU A 360 -13.99 33.39 9.27
CA LEU A 360 -15.23 33.47 8.48
C LEU A 360 -15.54 34.92 8.07
N ALA A 361 -15.14 35.92 8.87
CA ALA A 361 -15.29 37.33 8.54
C ALA A 361 -14.19 37.87 7.59
N ASP A 362 -13.07 37.17 7.44
CA ASP A 362 -11.99 37.55 6.54
C ASP A 362 -12.39 37.24 5.07
N GLU A 363 -12.44 38.27 4.23
CA GLU A 363 -12.75 38.14 2.80
C GLU A 363 -11.48 38.08 1.91
N SER A 364 -10.29 38.08 2.52
CA SER A 364 -9.03 38.06 1.78
C SER A 364 -8.90 36.78 0.94
N PRO A 365 -8.52 36.88 -0.35
CA PRO A 365 -8.40 35.71 -1.23
C PRO A 365 -7.30 34.72 -0.80
N ASP A 366 -6.33 35.18 0.01
CA ASP A 366 -5.22 34.39 0.52
C ASP A 366 -5.40 33.91 1.98
N LYS A 367 -6.58 34.11 2.59
CA LYS A 367 -6.83 33.77 4.00
C LYS A 367 -6.53 32.31 4.34
N ARG A 368 -6.80 31.38 3.40
CA ARG A 368 -6.51 29.94 3.56
C ARG A 368 -5.01 29.67 3.63
N ALA A 369 -4.22 30.31 2.75
CA ALA A 369 -2.76 30.20 2.76
C ALA A 369 -2.17 30.78 4.06
N LYS A 370 -2.64 31.97 4.48
CA LYS A 370 -2.23 32.59 5.76
C LYS A 370 -2.58 31.73 6.97
N LEU A 371 -3.72 31.04 6.95
CA LEU A 371 -4.08 30.09 8.00
C LEU A 371 -3.14 28.89 8.03
N ILE A 372 -2.85 28.30 6.88
CA ILE A 372 -1.90 27.17 6.77
C ILE A 372 -0.53 27.55 7.34
N ASP A 373 -0.01 28.71 6.96
CA ASP A 373 1.31 29.18 7.42
C ASP A 373 1.34 29.32 8.95
N ARG A 374 0.31 29.95 9.53
CA ARG A 374 0.17 30.09 10.98
C ARG A 374 0.04 28.74 11.71
N LEU A 375 -0.70 27.78 11.15
CA LEU A 375 -0.86 26.46 11.76
C LEU A 375 0.42 25.62 11.71
N LEU A 376 1.19 25.74 10.63
CA LEU A 376 2.48 25.06 10.52
C LEU A 376 3.52 25.67 11.46
N ASP A 377 3.39 26.94 11.83
CA ASP A 377 4.23 27.62 12.82
C ASP A 377 3.74 27.47 14.27
N ASP A 378 2.55 26.90 14.48
CA ASP A 378 1.98 26.70 15.81
C ASP A 378 2.78 25.66 16.61
N PRO A 379 3.11 25.90 17.90
CA PRO A 379 3.84 24.92 18.72
C PRO A 379 3.16 23.55 18.81
N GLY A 380 1.82 23.51 18.74
CA GLY A 380 1.03 22.29 18.77
C GLY A 380 1.30 21.35 17.59
N TYR A 381 1.82 21.86 16.47
CA TYR A 381 2.29 21.07 15.34
C TYR A 381 3.31 20.02 15.78
N ALA A 382 4.30 20.43 16.56
CA ALA A 382 5.40 19.56 16.94
C ALA A 382 4.91 18.37 17.76
N ASP A 383 3.95 18.59 18.66
CA ASP A 383 3.40 17.51 19.48
C ASP A 383 2.60 16.50 18.66
N THR A 384 1.71 16.99 17.78
CA THR A 384 0.85 16.14 16.97
C THR A 384 1.66 15.28 16.01
N TRP A 385 2.65 15.87 15.33
CA TRP A 385 3.46 15.14 14.36
C TRP A 385 4.52 14.26 15.04
N ALA A 386 5.08 14.67 16.18
CA ALA A 386 5.95 13.79 16.96
C ALA A 386 5.20 12.56 17.49
N ASN A 387 3.96 12.71 17.95
CA ASN A 387 3.15 11.57 18.41
C ASN A 387 2.90 10.55 17.29
N ARG A 388 2.46 11.04 16.12
CA ARG A 388 2.24 10.21 14.91
C ARG A 388 3.51 9.47 14.48
N TRP A 389 4.67 10.13 14.53
CA TRP A 389 5.95 9.52 14.15
C TRP A 389 6.50 8.61 15.25
N GLY A 390 6.13 8.92 16.48
CA GLY A 390 6.49 8.16 17.65
C GLY A 390 6.03 6.71 17.55
N ASP A 391 4.93 6.40 16.86
CA ASP A 391 4.50 5.01 16.67
C ASP A 391 5.54 4.17 15.90
N LEU A 392 6.27 4.78 14.96
CA LEU A 392 7.29 4.07 14.17
C LEU A 392 8.54 3.72 15.00
N PHE A 393 8.92 4.61 15.92
CA PHE A 393 10.25 4.59 16.52
C PHE A 393 10.24 4.31 18.03
N ARG A 394 9.20 4.77 18.76
CA ARG A 394 9.14 4.68 20.22
C ARG A 394 9.06 3.21 20.65
N PRO A 395 10.03 2.73 21.42
CA PRO A 395 9.97 1.38 21.96
C PRO A 395 9.12 1.32 23.23
N ASN A 396 8.66 0.11 23.55
CA ASN A 396 7.98 -0.17 24.80
C ASN A 396 8.87 0.17 26.03
N ILE A 397 8.32 0.94 26.96
CA ILE A 397 8.99 1.38 28.20
C ILE A 397 9.47 0.22 29.08
N ALA A 398 8.77 -0.92 29.09
CA ALA A 398 9.18 -2.12 29.82
C ALA A 398 10.49 -2.72 29.26
N ARG A 399 10.80 -2.47 27.98
CA ARG A 399 12.00 -2.98 27.30
C ARG A 399 13.20 -2.04 27.37
N VAL A 400 12.97 -0.72 27.41
CA VAL A 400 14.06 0.27 27.37
C VAL A 400 14.20 1.12 28.63
N GLY A 401 13.24 1.03 29.54
CA GLY A 401 13.14 1.90 30.71
C GLY A 401 12.55 3.28 30.40
N LEU A 402 11.95 3.88 31.43
CA LEU A 402 11.30 5.19 31.41
C LEU A 402 12.17 6.27 30.74
N LYS A 403 13.43 6.38 31.20
CA LYS A 403 14.35 7.43 30.77
C LYS A 403 14.67 7.35 29.28
N SER A 404 14.94 6.15 28.75
CA SER A 404 15.25 5.99 27.33
C SER A 404 14.04 6.32 26.45
N ALA A 405 12.85 5.86 26.83
CA ALA A 405 11.62 6.15 26.10
C ALA A 405 11.31 7.66 26.05
N TYR A 406 11.46 8.35 27.18
CA TYR A 406 11.33 9.80 27.24
C TYR A 406 12.40 10.53 26.41
N THR A 407 13.65 10.04 26.42
CA THR A 407 14.76 10.63 25.65
C THR A 407 14.50 10.62 24.14
N ILE A 408 13.98 9.50 23.60
CA ILE A 408 13.64 9.43 22.18
C ILE A 408 12.40 10.27 21.84
N ASP A 409 11.38 10.29 22.70
CA ASP A 409 10.18 11.10 22.48
C ASP A 409 10.50 12.59 22.40
N ASN A 410 11.27 13.11 23.36
CA ASN A 410 11.73 14.50 23.34
C ASN A 410 12.55 14.83 22.10
N TRP A 411 13.49 13.96 21.70
CA TRP A 411 14.29 14.18 20.49
C TRP A 411 13.42 14.25 19.22
N ILE A 412 12.38 13.41 19.11
CA ILE A 412 11.43 13.49 17.98
C ILE A 412 10.70 14.84 18.01
N ARG A 413 10.19 15.28 19.16
CA ARG A 413 9.51 16.58 19.32
C ARG A 413 10.42 17.75 18.95
N GLU A 414 11.67 17.73 19.42
CA GLU A 414 12.67 18.74 19.08
C GLU A 414 12.93 18.80 17.56
N CYS A 415 12.97 17.66 16.87
CA CYS A 415 13.13 17.63 15.42
C CYS A 415 11.97 18.32 14.70
N PHE A 416 10.72 18.07 15.10
CA PHE A 416 9.56 18.73 14.50
C PHE A 416 9.46 20.21 14.87
N ALA A 417 9.73 20.57 16.13
CA ALA A 417 9.73 21.96 16.59
C ALA A 417 10.76 22.81 15.83
N ALA A 418 11.95 22.25 15.57
CA ALA A 418 13.00 22.92 14.82
C ALA A 418 12.82 22.87 13.29
N ASN A 419 11.76 22.23 12.77
CA ASN A 419 11.60 21.89 11.35
C ASN A 419 12.88 21.27 10.76
N LYS A 420 13.47 20.29 11.47
CA LYS A 420 14.70 19.63 11.04
C LYS A 420 14.47 18.97 9.68
N PRO A 421 15.35 19.20 8.68
CA PRO A 421 15.29 18.49 7.40
C PRO A 421 15.20 16.97 7.60
N TYR A 422 14.30 16.32 6.87
CA TYR A 422 13.98 14.93 7.13
C TYR A 422 15.17 13.99 6.87
N ASP A 423 15.99 14.26 5.86
CA ASP A 423 17.25 13.56 5.61
C ASP A 423 18.21 13.65 6.80
N GLN A 424 18.34 14.81 7.44
CA GLN A 424 19.16 14.98 8.64
C GLN A 424 18.60 14.20 9.83
N MET A 425 17.28 14.25 10.04
CA MET A 425 16.61 13.45 11.06
C MET A 425 16.87 11.96 10.86
N VAL A 426 16.78 11.46 9.63
CA VAL A 426 17.00 10.03 9.31
C VAL A 426 18.48 9.67 9.35
N ARG A 427 19.40 10.57 9.00
CA ARG A 427 20.83 10.37 9.17
C ARG A 427 21.18 10.15 10.63
N GLU A 428 20.70 11.02 11.53
CA GLU A 428 20.87 10.89 12.98
C GLU A 428 20.31 9.56 13.52
N ILE A 429 19.20 9.08 12.95
CA ILE A 429 18.65 7.76 13.25
C ILE A 429 19.57 6.65 12.77
N LEU A 430 19.98 6.67 11.51
CA LEU A 430 20.74 5.60 10.89
C LEU A 430 22.15 5.46 11.46
N THR A 431 22.79 6.57 11.81
CA THR A 431 24.18 6.59 12.26
C THR A 431 24.32 6.80 13.77
N ALA A 432 23.21 6.65 14.51
CA ALA A 432 23.13 6.88 15.95
C ALA A 432 24.27 6.20 16.72
N ARG A 433 24.92 6.98 17.61
CA ARG A 433 25.98 6.58 18.53
C ARG A 433 25.81 7.28 19.88
N GLY A 434 26.28 6.65 20.95
CA GLY A 434 26.28 7.22 22.29
C GLY A 434 25.29 6.55 23.24
N SER A 435 25.03 7.24 24.36
CA SER A 435 24.24 6.73 25.48
C SER A 435 22.74 6.76 25.17
N THR A 436 22.03 5.67 25.42
CA THR A 436 20.56 5.58 25.31
C THR A 436 19.80 6.47 26.30
N HIS A 437 20.49 7.11 27.24
CA HIS A 437 19.93 8.07 28.19
C HIS A 437 20.20 9.54 27.84
N LYS A 438 20.93 9.79 26.74
CA LYS A 438 21.30 11.13 26.27
C LYS A 438 21.02 11.34 24.79
N VAL A 439 21.11 10.27 23.98
CA VAL A 439 20.93 10.31 22.53
C VAL A 439 19.67 9.53 22.18
N GLY A 440 18.60 10.24 21.83
CA GLY A 440 17.29 9.66 21.51
C GLY A 440 17.36 8.57 20.44
N PRO A 441 17.97 8.81 19.26
CA PRO A 441 18.04 7.80 18.20
C PRO A 441 18.77 6.52 18.57
N ALA A 442 19.73 6.56 19.51
CA ALA A 442 20.43 5.37 20.00
C ALA A 442 19.48 4.37 20.68
N VAL A 443 18.32 4.83 21.17
CA VAL A 443 17.29 4.00 21.81
C VAL A 443 16.65 3.03 20.81
N ILE A 444 16.57 3.36 19.52
CA ILE A 444 16.04 2.46 18.47
C ILE A 444 16.86 1.17 18.40
N TYR A 445 18.18 1.31 18.53
CA TYR A 445 19.11 0.19 18.54
C TYR A 445 19.06 -0.61 19.83
N ARG A 446 18.54 -0.07 20.93
CA ARG A 446 18.43 -0.81 22.20
C ARG A 446 17.48 -1.99 22.07
N THR A 447 16.31 -1.80 21.46
CA THR A 447 15.30 -2.86 21.28
C THR A 447 15.52 -3.72 20.05
N ARG A 448 16.10 -3.16 18.99
CA ARG A 448 16.34 -3.85 17.71
C ARG A 448 17.80 -4.29 17.64
N ARG A 449 18.09 -5.38 18.33
CA ARG A 449 19.48 -5.82 18.59
C ARG A 449 20.16 -6.46 17.38
N GLU A 450 19.40 -7.09 16.51
CA GLU A 450 19.92 -7.85 15.37
C GLU A 450 19.90 -7.02 14.08
N PRO A 451 20.91 -7.15 13.20
CA PRO A 451 20.89 -6.56 11.85
C PRO A 451 19.60 -6.85 11.07
N ALA A 452 19.05 -8.05 11.21
CA ALA A 452 17.78 -8.43 10.60
C ALA A 452 16.60 -7.56 11.09
N THR A 453 16.51 -7.31 12.41
CA THR A 453 15.43 -6.47 12.96
C THR A 453 15.54 -5.01 12.55
N LEU A 454 16.76 -4.51 12.33
CA LEU A 454 17.00 -3.17 11.79
C LEU A 454 16.64 -3.11 10.30
N THR A 455 16.97 -4.14 9.54
CA THR A 455 16.60 -4.25 8.11
C THR A 455 15.11 -4.08 7.90
N THR A 456 14.28 -4.80 8.66
CA THR A 456 12.82 -4.66 8.56
C THR A 456 12.35 -3.24 8.89
N LEU A 457 12.82 -2.66 10.00
CA LEU A 457 12.43 -1.30 10.38
C LEU A 457 12.80 -0.28 9.30
N PHE A 458 14.06 -0.27 8.87
CA PHE A 458 14.57 0.77 7.99
C PHE A 458 14.01 0.66 6.57
N SER A 459 13.90 -0.56 6.04
CA SER A 459 13.26 -0.77 4.73
C SER A 459 11.80 -0.34 4.73
N GLN A 460 11.02 -0.71 5.76
CA GLN A 460 9.60 -0.35 5.83
C GLN A 460 9.40 1.14 6.11
N ALA A 461 10.14 1.71 7.07
CA ALA A 461 9.95 3.09 7.50
C ALA A 461 10.45 4.10 6.45
N PHE A 462 11.60 3.86 5.83
CA PHE A 462 12.30 4.85 5.02
C PHE A 462 12.32 4.54 3.52
N LEU A 463 12.13 3.28 3.12
CA LEU A 463 12.04 2.90 1.71
C LEU A 463 10.61 2.57 1.27
N GLY A 464 9.69 2.38 2.22
CA GLY A 464 8.33 1.90 1.94
C GLY A 464 8.31 0.44 1.46
N VAL A 465 9.36 -0.34 1.76
CA VAL A 465 9.53 -1.72 1.30
C VAL A 465 9.43 -2.68 2.48
N ARG A 466 8.50 -3.64 2.42
CA ARG A 466 8.28 -4.62 3.49
C ARG A 466 9.17 -5.85 3.30
N MET A 467 10.36 -5.83 3.90
CA MET A 467 11.35 -6.92 3.78
C MET A 467 11.14 -8.08 4.77
N GLU A 468 10.18 -8.04 5.70
CA GLU A 468 10.04 -9.07 6.74
C GLU A 468 9.86 -10.49 6.17
N CYS A 469 9.08 -10.65 5.10
CA CYS A 469 8.92 -11.95 4.45
C CYS A 469 10.25 -12.47 3.89
N ALA A 470 11.04 -11.57 3.28
CA ALA A 470 12.36 -11.85 2.69
C ALA A 470 13.38 -12.38 3.71
N ARG A 471 13.14 -12.19 5.01
CA ARG A 471 14.03 -12.69 6.08
C ARG A 471 14.17 -14.21 6.06
N CYS A 472 13.05 -14.92 5.93
CA CYS A 472 13.01 -16.39 6.09
C CYS A 472 12.96 -17.12 4.74
N HIS A 473 12.34 -16.51 3.73
CA HIS A 473 12.22 -17.02 2.37
C HIS A 473 12.10 -15.84 1.42
N HIS A 474 12.15 -16.04 0.11
CA HIS A 474 11.96 -14.96 -0.85
C HIS A 474 10.56 -14.33 -0.75
N HIS A 475 10.44 -13.02 -0.97
CA HIS A 475 9.17 -12.33 -0.78
C HIS A 475 8.10 -12.87 -1.76
N PRO A 476 6.89 -13.22 -1.28
CA PRO A 476 5.89 -13.94 -2.09
C PRO A 476 5.30 -13.12 -3.25
N ASN A 477 5.27 -11.80 -3.11
CA ASN A 477 4.62 -10.90 -4.06
C ASN A 477 5.57 -9.84 -4.63
N GLU A 478 6.88 -10.03 -4.50
CA GLU A 478 7.86 -9.00 -4.84
C GLU A 478 9.17 -9.65 -5.30
N ARG A 479 10.01 -8.89 -6.00
CA ARG A 479 11.33 -9.35 -6.46
C ARG A 479 12.37 -9.59 -5.36
N TRP A 480 12.05 -9.27 -4.10
CA TRP A 480 13.05 -9.25 -3.02
C TRP A 480 13.41 -10.65 -2.54
N SER A 481 14.70 -10.94 -2.59
CA SER A 481 15.26 -12.23 -2.19
C SER A 481 15.71 -12.28 -0.73
N GLN A 482 15.89 -13.49 -0.23
CA GLN A 482 16.55 -13.68 1.07
C GLN A 482 17.98 -13.14 1.05
N ARG A 483 18.67 -13.25 -0.09
CA ARG A 483 19.98 -12.61 -0.26
C ARG A 483 19.89 -11.10 -0.13
N ASP A 484 18.95 -10.44 -0.80
CA ASP A 484 18.78 -8.97 -0.72
C ASP A 484 18.55 -8.52 0.72
N PHE A 485 17.73 -9.27 1.47
CA PHE A 485 17.49 -9.01 2.89
C PHE A 485 18.80 -9.00 3.69
N TYR A 486 19.61 -10.05 3.57
CA TYR A 486 20.82 -10.18 4.37
C TYR A 486 21.99 -9.32 3.85
N GLN A 487 22.00 -8.95 2.57
CA GLN A 487 22.90 -7.94 2.03
C GLN A 487 22.59 -6.54 2.57
N PHE A 488 21.31 -6.16 2.65
CA PHE A 488 20.93 -4.93 3.32
C PHE A 488 21.25 -4.98 4.82
N ALA A 489 21.03 -6.13 5.47
CA ALA A 489 21.38 -6.32 6.87
C ALA A 489 22.88 -6.15 7.15
N ALA A 490 23.75 -6.41 6.16
CA ALA A 490 25.20 -6.27 6.33
C ALA A 490 25.64 -4.83 6.66
N PHE A 491 24.86 -3.80 6.31
CA PHE A 491 25.13 -2.41 6.76
C PHE A 491 25.11 -2.24 8.27
N PHE A 492 24.39 -3.09 9.01
CA PHE A 492 24.26 -3.00 10.46
C PHE A 492 25.22 -3.93 11.21
N ALA A 493 26.04 -4.73 10.52
CA ALA A 493 26.88 -5.78 11.11
C ALA A 493 27.89 -5.25 12.14
N GLU A 494 28.37 -4.02 11.93
CA GLU A 494 29.41 -3.38 12.73
C GLU A 494 28.84 -2.47 13.85
N THR A 495 27.53 -2.50 14.07
CA THR A 495 26.90 -1.80 15.19
C THR A 495 27.06 -2.61 16.47
N LYS A 496 27.86 -2.11 17.41
CA LYS A 496 28.13 -2.74 18.70
C LYS A 496 27.44 -2.02 19.85
N ARG A 497 27.38 -2.71 20.99
CA ARG A 497 26.72 -2.23 22.21
C ARG A 497 27.52 -2.60 23.44
N LYS A 498 27.53 -1.72 24.45
CA LYS A 498 28.11 -1.98 25.78
C LYS A 498 27.22 -1.37 26.86
N GLY A 499 27.01 -2.09 27.97
CA GLY A 499 26.21 -1.60 29.10
C GLY A 499 25.46 -2.72 29.81
N THR A 500 24.43 -2.34 30.57
CA THR A 500 23.65 -3.26 31.42
C THR A 500 22.73 -4.22 30.64
N GLY A 501 22.52 -3.98 29.34
CA GLY A 501 21.64 -4.79 28.50
C GLY A 501 20.14 -4.61 28.80
N ILE A 502 19.35 -5.58 28.36
CA ILE A 502 17.91 -5.69 28.61
C ILE A 502 17.71 -6.77 29.68
N SER A 503 17.20 -6.39 30.85
CA SER A 503 16.88 -7.29 31.96
C SER A 503 15.42 -7.08 32.37
N PRO A 504 14.50 -7.97 32.01
CA PRO A 504 13.11 -7.92 32.49
C PRO A 504 13.03 -8.08 34.03
N PRO A 505 12.03 -7.49 34.73
CA PRO A 505 10.87 -6.78 34.19
C PRO A 505 11.09 -5.28 33.90
N ILE A 506 12.19 -4.68 34.36
CA ILE A 506 12.51 -3.25 34.14
C ILE A 506 13.96 -3.10 33.66
N SER A 507 14.12 -2.76 32.39
CA SER A 507 15.43 -2.45 31.80
C SER A 507 15.81 -0.98 32.01
N ALA A 508 16.20 -0.61 33.24
CA ALA A 508 16.50 0.78 33.61
C ALA A 508 17.96 1.22 33.37
N GLY A 509 18.88 0.30 33.12
CA GLY A 509 20.31 0.64 33.00
C GLY A 509 20.67 1.29 31.67
N THR A 510 21.85 1.92 31.60
CA THR A 510 22.32 2.63 30.40
C THR A 510 23.00 1.66 29.44
N GLU A 511 22.76 1.82 28.13
CA GLU A 511 23.53 1.16 27.07
C GLU A 511 24.18 2.22 26.16
N PHE A 512 25.33 1.89 25.60
CA PHE A 512 26.07 2.72 24.65
C PHE A 512 26.09 2.02 23.31
N ILE A 513 25.66 2.72 22.25
CA ILE A 513 25.73 2.25 20.86
C ILE A 513 26.97 2.86 20.22
N TYR A 514 27.77 2.05 19.54
CA TYR A 514 28.98 2.51 18.87
C TYR A 514 29.30 1.64 17.65
N HIS A 515 30.10 2.18 16.74
CA HIS A 515 30.66 1.43 15.61
C HIS A 515 31.98 0.78 16.04
N ALA A 516 32.17 -0.49 15.67
CA ALA A 516 33.49 -1.12 15.72
C ALA A 516 33.63 -2.18 14.61
N PRO A 517 34.79 -2.23 13.94
CA PRO A 517 35.00 -3.10 12.78
C PRO A 517 34.94 -4.59 13.15
N GLY A 518 34.74 -5.43 12.13
CA GLY A 518 34.80 -6.90 12.26
C GLY A 518 33.44 -7.57 12.48
N GLY A 519 32.35 -6.88 12.15
CA GLY A 519 31.02 -7.48 12.07
C GLY A 519 30.74 -8.06 10.69
N SER A 520 30.07 -9.21 10.62
CA SER A 520 29.62 -9.78 9.34
C SER A 520 28.22 -10.38 9.47
N VAL A 521 27.43 -10.30 8.42
CA VAL A 521 26.16 -11.02 8.29
C VAL A 521 26.36 -12.18 7.32
N ARG A 522 25.82 -13.36 7.65
CA ARG A 522 25.86 -14.54 6.79
C ARG A 522 24.46 -14.88 6.29
N HIS A 523 24.38 -15.36 5.05
CA HIS A 523 23.15 -15.93 4.53
C HIS A 523 22.79 -17.21 5.31
N PRO A 524 21.55 -17.39 5.77
CA PRO A 524 21.19 -18.51 6.67
C PRO A 524 21.27 -19.88 6.01
N VAL A 525 21.05 -19.96 4.70
CA VAL A 525 21.12 -21.22 3.92
C VAL A 525 22.52 -21.48 3.34
N SER A 526 23.06 -20.58 2.51
CA SER A 526 24.36 -20.78 1.85
C SER A 526 25.58 -20.56 2.76
N ASN A 527 25.40 -19.95 3.94
CA ASN A 527 26.46 -19.58 4.88
C ASN A 527 27.51 -18.58 4.33
N GLU A 528 27.25 -18.02 3.14
CA GLU A 528 28.07 -16.99 2.52
C GLU A 528 28.06 -15.70 3.34
N VAL A 529 29.19 -14.99 3.41
CA VAL A 529 29.28 -13.67 4.02
C VAL A 529 28.69 -12.64 3.07
N MET A 530 27.66 -11.91 3.52
CA MET A 530 26.97 -10.92 2.71
C MET A 530 27.73 -9.61 2.66
N GLN A 531 27.86 -9.05 1.45
CA GLN A 531 28.40 -7.72 1.22
C GLN A 531 27.30 -6.66 1.42
N PRO A 532 27.60 -5.52 2.07
CA PRO A 532 26.67 -4.41 2.19
C PRO A 532 26.16 -3.93 0.83
N THR A 533 24.88 -4.19 0.54
CA THR A 533 24.25 -3.87 -0.74
C THR A 533 22.89 -3.23 -0.49
N PRO A 534 22.61 -2.03 -1.02
CA PRO A 534 21.32 -1.39 -0.88
C PRO A 534 20.26 -2.10 -1.74
N LEU A 535 18.99 -1.89 -1.42
CA LEU A 535 17.90 -2.51 -2.19
C LEU A 535 17.90 -1.97 -3.63
N ALA A 536 17.83 -2.87 -4.61
CA ALA A 536 17.88 -2.58 -6.04
C ALA A 536 19.08 -1.71 -6.47
N GLY A 537 20.24 -1.87 -5.80
CA GLY A 537 21.49 -1.24 -6.18
C GLY A 537 22.67 -2.22 -6.20
N ALA A 538 23.81 -1.74 -6.65
CA ALA A 538 25.06 -2.50 -6.62
C ALA A 538 25.70 -2.46 -5.21
N PRO A 539 26.56 -3.44 -4.85
CA PRO A 539 27.29 -3.41 -3.59
C PRO A 539 28.03 -2.09 -3.39
N LEU A 540 27.91 -1.50 -2.20
CA LEU A 540 28.57 -0.23 -1.89
C LEU A 540 29.93 -0.50 -1.26
N ALA A 541 30.93 0.30 -1.65
CA ALA A 541 32.24 0.24 -1.03
C ALA A 541 32.15 0.72 0.43
N THR A 542 32.63 -0.09 1.37
CA THR A 542 32.72 0.26 2.79
C THR A 542 34.19 0.36 3.20
N PRO A 543 34.80 1.56 3.16
CA PRO A 543 36.20 1.72 3.51
C PRO A 543 36.48 1.27 4.95
N ALA A 544 37.66 0.71 5.18
CA ALA A 544 38.06 0.23 6.51
C ALA A 544 37.99 1.37 7.55
N GLY A 545 37.30 1.12 8.67
CA GLY A 545 37.13 2.09 9.76
C GLY A 545 36.02 3.13 9.53
N ILE A 546 35.35 3.11 8.38
CA ILE A 546 34.13 3.88 8.13
C ILE A 546 32.93 2.99 8.45
N ASP A 547 31.97 3.54 9.18
CA ASP A 547 30.72 2.85 9.52
C ASP A 547 29.88 2.66 8.26
N PRO A 548 29.56 1.41 7.84
CA PRO A 548 28.76 1.15 6.65
C PRO A 548 27.42 1.89 6.61
N ARG A 549 26.88 2.24 7.79
CA ARG A 549 25.64 3.01 7.92
C ARG A 549 25.75 4.43 7.38
N GLU A 550 26.94 5.03 7.38
CA GLU A 550 27.18 6.35 6.75
C GLU A 550 27.05 6.25 5.22
N THR A 551 27.61 5.20 4.63
CA THR A 551 27.50 4.94 3.18
C THR A 551 26.06 4.62 2.78
N LEU A 552 25.33 3.88 3.62
CA LEU A 552 23.90 3.68 3.42
C LEU A 552 23.11 4.99 3.50
N ALA A 553 23.47 5.89 4.43
CA ALA A 553 22.86 7.22 4.55
C ALA A 553 23.08 8.05 3.28
N ASP A 554 24.31 8.06 2.74
CA ASP A 554 24.65 8.78 1.52
C ASP A 554 23.85 8.26 0.31
N TRP A 555 23.69 6.93 0.19
CA TRP A 555 22.83 6.34 -0.84
C TRP A 555 21.35 6.67 -0.65
N LEU A 556 20.88 6.70 0.60
CA LEU A 556 19.46 6.92 0.91
C LEU A 556 18.99 8.32 0.51
N PHE A 557 19.86 9.33 0.65
CA PHE A 557 19.53 10.73 0.40
C PHE A 557 20.03 11.25 -0.95
N ALA A 558 20.61 10.37 -1.77
CA ALA A 558 20.98 10.71 -3.14
C ALA A 558 19.74 11.18 -3.92
N PRO A 559 19.84 12.25 -4.75
CA PRO A 559 18.71 12.76 -5.54
C PRO A 559 18.05 11.69 -6.44
N GLU A 560 18.84 10.71 -6.89
CA GLU A 560 18.41 9.62 -7.76
C GLU A 560 17.78 8.44 -6.99
N ASN A 561 17.74 8.48 -5.65
CA ASN A 561 17.18 7.40 -4.85
C ASN A 561 15.66 7.28 -5.11
N PRO A 562 15.17 6.12 -5.60
CA PRO A 562 13.77 6.00 -6.03
C PRO A 562 12.80 5.73 -4.86
N PHE A 563 13.29 5.61 -3.64
CA PHE A 563 12.50 5.13 -2.50
C PHE A 563 12.26 6.23 -1.45
N PHE A 564 13.32 6.90 -0.99
CA PHE A 564 13.28 7.71 0.22
C PHE A 564 12.25 8.84 0.18
N ALA A 565 12.32 9.67 -0.86
CA ALA A 565 11.40 10.80 -1.03
C ALA A 565 9.96 10.32 -1.26
N ARG A 566 9.76 9.26 -2.04
CA ARG A 566 8.44 8.68 -2.32
C ARG A 566 7.79 8.13 -1.06
N ALA A 567 8.53 7.39 -0.25
CA ALA A 567 8.03 6.79 0.98
C ALA A 567 7.53 7.85 1.97
N MET A 568 8.31 8.94 2.17
CA MET A 568 7.89 10.01 3.07
C MET A 568 6.77 10.88 2.47
N ALA A 569 6.86 11.25 1.19
CA ALA A 569 5.80 12.00 0.50
C ALA A 569 4.45 11.28 0.59
N ASN A 570 4.43 9.97 0.32
CA ASN A 570 3.24 9.15 0.40
C ASN A 570 2.69 9.01 1.83
N ARG A 571 3.58 8.93 2.84
CA ARG A 571 3.17 8.90 4.24
C ARG A 571 2.52 10.21 4.68
N VAL A 572 3.13 11.36 4.37
CA VAL A 572 2.55 12.67 4.65
C VAL A 572 1.21 12.83 3.93
N TRP A 573 1.15 12.46 2.65
CA TRP A 573 -0.10 12.43 1.87
C TRP A 573 -1.19 11.62 2.57
N GLY A 574 -0.87 10.40 3.00
CA GLY A 574 -1.79 9.52 3.71
C GLY A 574 -2.34 10.13 5.01
N GLN A 575 -1.58 10.99 5.70
CA GLN A 575 -2.06 11.69 6.89
C GLN A 575 -3.14 12.74 6.58
N PHE A 576 -3.04 13.45 5.46
CA PHE A 576 -4.02 14.47 5.07
C PHE A 576 -5.25 13.90 4.38
N PHE A 577 -5.07 12.87 3.54
CA PHE A 577 -6.17 12.29 2.75
C PHE A 577 -6.77 11.02 3.37
N GLY A 578 -6.20 10.50 4.46
CA GLY A 578 -6.58 9.22 5.07
C GLY A 578 -6.15 7.98 4.28
N ARG A 579 -5.61 8.17 3.08
CA ARG A 579 -5.14 7.12 2.19
C ARG A 579 -3.93 7.62 1.41
N GLY A 580 -2.86 6.83 1.35
CA GLY A 580 -1.70 7.12 0.51
C GLY A 580 -2.01 6.91 -0.99
N ILE A 581 -1.22 7.55 -1.85
CA ILE A 581 -1.22 7.27 -3.29
C ILE A 581 -0.80 5.81 -3.53
N VAL A 582 0.15 5.31 -2.74
CA VAL A 582 0.32 3.87 -2.47
C VAL A 582 -0.34 3.58 -1.13
N HIS A 583 -1.21 2.58 -1.07
CA HIS A 583 -1.89 2.20 0.16
C HIS A 583 -1.82 0.68 0.38
N PRO A 584 -1.40 0.19 1.56
CA PRO A 584 -0.91 0.93 2.73
C PRO A 584 0.32 1.83 2.44
N VAL A 585 0.58 2.83 3.30
CA VAL A 585 1.53 3.92 3.00
C VAL A 585 3.00 3.47 2.87
N ASP A 586 3.30 2.25 3.29
CA ASP A 586 4.62 1.62 3.35
C ASP A 586 4.67 0.27 2.62
N ASP A 587 3.77 0.03 1.67
CA ASP A 587 3.68 -1.21 0.88
C ASP A 587 3.94 -0.94 -0.61
N PHE A 588 5.10 -0.35 -0.90
CA PHE A 588 5.56 -0.09 -2.26
C PHE A 588 6.00 -1.39 -2.91
N ARG A 589 5.19 -1.81 -3.88
CA ARG A 589 5.35 -3.10 -4.54
C ARG A 589 5.00 -3.01 -6.01
N THR A 590 5.68 -3.78 -6.85
CA THR A 590 5.28 -3.89 -8.27
C THR A 590 3.82 -4.37 -8.38
N THR A 591 3.35 -5.20 -7.45
CA THR A 591 1.97 -5.71 -7.40
C THR A 591 0.99 -4.82 -6.64
N ASN A 592 1.46 -3.69 -6.09
CA ASN A 592 0.63 -2.66 -5.45
C ASN A 592 1.02 -1.29 -6.00
N PRO A 593 0.76 -1.04 -7.29
CA PRO A 593 1.23 0.18 -7.93
C PRO A 593 0.54 1.42 -7.33
N PRO A 594 1.18 2.59 -7.38
CA PRO A 594 0.53 3.84 -6.99
C PRO A 594 -0.76 4.08 -7.80
N THR A 595 -1.77 4.65 -7.16
CA THR A 595 -3.00 5.07 -7.84
C THR A 595 -2.72 6.21 -8.82
N ASN A 596 -1.75 7.07 -8.55
CA ASN A 596 -1.30 8.11 -9.48
C ASN A 596 0.23 8.20 -9.44
N PRO A 597 0.95 7.38 -10.22
CA PRO A 597 2.42 7.35 -10.24
C PRO A 597 3.03 8.72 -10.54
N GLU A 598 2.49 9.43 -11.53
CA GLU A 598 2.97 10.73 -11.96
C GLU A 598 2.86 11.78 -10.83
N LEU A 599 1.75 11.77 -10.10
CA LEU A 599 1.55 12.62 -8.92
C LEU A 599 2.54 12.29 -7.79
N LEU A 600 2.70 11.01 -7.47
CA LEU A 600 3.63 10.60 -6.42
C LEU A 600 5.07 11.00 -6.75
N ASP A 601 5.47 10.81 -8.01
CA ASP A 601 6.81 11.15 -8.48
C ASP A 601 7.04 12.66 -8.44
N ALA A 602 6.07 13.46 -8.83
CA ALA A 602 6.16 14.93 -8.77
C ALA A 602 6.22 15.46 -7.32
N VAL A 603 5.40 14.92 -6.41
CA VAL A 603 5.42 15.33 -4.99
C VAL A 603 6.73 14.89 -4.32
N ALA A 604 7.23 13.70 -4.64
CA ALA A 604 8.52 13.23 -4.14
C ALA A 604 9.69 14.08 -4.68
N ALA A 605 9.66 14.46 -5.95
CA ALA A 605 10.66 15.34 -6.55
C ALA A 605 10.63 16.75 -5.93
N ASP A 606 9.44 17.35 -5.73
CA ASP A 606 9.31 18.64 -5.02
C ASP A 606 9.84 18.52 -3.58
N PHE A 607 9.62 17.39 -2.89
CA PHE A 607 10.15 17.19 -1.54
C PHE A 607 11.69 17.10 -1.52
N ALA A 608 12.29 16.29 -2.41
CA ALA A 608 13.73 16.10 -2.47
C ALA A 608 14.50 17.37 -2.89
N THR A 609 14.02 18.06 -3.94
CA THR A 609 14.65 19.28 -4.45
C THR A 609 14.63 20.45 -3.47
N ASN A 610 13.76 20.39 -2.46
CA ASN A 610 13.57 21.44 -1.48
C ASN A 610 14.10 21.06 -0.09
N GLY A 611 15.17 20.26 -0.07
CA GLY A 611 15.92 19.94 1.14
C GLY A 611 15.15 19.09 2.14
N PHE A 612 14.20 18.27 1.67
CA PHE A 612 13.39 17.39 2.51
C PHE A 612 12.66 18.12 3.65
N ASP A 613 12.18 19.35 3.40
CA ASP A 613 11.39 20.16 4.33
C ASP A 613 9.95 19.65 4.44
N LEU A 614 9.61 19.10 5.61
CA LEU A 614 8.30 18.52 5.90
C LEU A 614 7.20 19.58 5.94
N LYS A 615 7.40 20.73 6.60
CA LYS A 615 6.39 21.80 6.65
C LYS A 615 6.09 22.34 5.25
N ARG A 616 7.11 22.48 4.39
CA ARG A 616 6.92 22.90 3.00
C ARG A 616 6.09 21.90 2.19
N LEU A 617 6.36 20.60 2.34
CA LEU A 617 5.57 19.55 1.71
C LEU A 617 4.10 19.60 2.16
N MET A 618 3.86 19.73 3.47
CA MET A 618 2.51 19.86 4.03
C MET A 618 1.81 21.11 3.50
N ARG A 619 2.50 22.24 3.49
CA ARG A 619 2.00 23.50 2.91
C ARG A 619 1.60 23.33 1.44
N ARG A 620 2.41 22.61 0.64
CA ARG A 620 2.11 22.33 -0.77
C ARG A 620 0.81 21.55 -0.92
N ILE A 621 0.66 20.48 -0.14
CA ILE A 621 -0.53 19.62 -0.15
C ILE A 621 -1.77 20.42 0.28
N MET A 622 -1.71 21.13 1.41
CA MET A 622 -2.86 21.88 1.95
C MET A 622 -3.31 23.03 1.03
N ASN A 623 -2.39 23.62 0.27
CA ASN A 623 -2.73 24.66 -0.71
C ASN A 623 -3.30 24.11 -2.03
N SER A 624 -3.24 22.80 -2.29
CA SER A 624 -3.86 22.21 -3.49
C SER A 624 -5.38 22.38 -3.47
N ARG A 625 -6.02 22.47 -4.64
CA ARG A 625 -7.48 22.38 -4.74
C ARG A 625 -7.96 21.02 -4.28
N LEU A 626 -7.19 19.96 -4.54
CA LEU A 626 -7.49 18.59 -4.14
C LEU A 626 -7.73 18.45 -2.62
N TYR A 627 -6.85 19.01 -1.80
CA TYR A 627 -7.02 19.01 -0.34
C TYR A 627 -8.23 19.84 0.10
N GLN A 628 -8.64 20.83 -0.69
CA GLN A 628 -9.73 21.75 -0.38
C GLN A 628 -11.07 21.34 -1.01
N LEU A 629 -11.20 20.13 -1.55
CA LEU A 629 -12.48 19.63 -2.05
C LEU A 629 -13.43 19.31 -0.88
N SER A 630 -14.73 19.42 -1.11
CA SER A 630 -15.76 18.95 -0.18
C SER A 630 -15.76 17.41 -0.12
N SER A 631 -16.20 16.85 1.01
CA SER A 631 -16.47 15.41 1.11
C SER A 631 -17.81 14.99 0.52
N ILE A 632 -18.68 15.94 0.20
CA ILE A 632 -19.95 15.69 -0.49
C ILE A 632 -19.65 15.26 -1.93
N PRO A 633 -20.04 14.03 -2.33
CA PRO A 633 -19.80 13.56 -3.68
C PRO A 633 -20.73 14.22 -4.69
N ASN A 634 -20.25 14.37 -5.92
CA ASN A 634 -21.07 14.63 -7.10
C ASN A 634 -21.46 13.31 -7.79
N LYS A 635 -22.24 13.39 -8.87
CA LYS A 635 -22.75 12.20 -9.60
C LYS A 635 -21.64 11.34 -10.25
N THR A 636 -20.46 11.90 -10.48
CA THR A 636 -19.35 11.20 -11.16
C THR A 636 -18.43 10.50 -10.17
N ASN A 637 -18.29 11.01 -8.94
CA ASN A 637 -17.30 10.54 -7.97
C ASN A 637 -17.88 9.85 -6.72
N ALA A 638 -19.19 9.63 -6.65
CA ALA A 638 -19.82 8.96 -5.51
C ALA A 638 -19.22 7.58 -5.18
N GLN A 639 -18.77 6.85 -6.22
CA GLN A 639 -18.14 5.54 -6.08
C GLN A 639 -16.61 5.58 -6.10
N ASP A 640 -15.99 6.75 -6.23
CA ASP A 640 -14.54 6.86 -6.19
C ASP A 640 -14.03 6.59 -4.77
N LYS A 641 -13.11 5.63 -4.64
CA LYS A 641 -12.53 5.16 -3.37
C LYS A 641 -11.02 5.44 -3.25
N GLY A 642 -10.36 5.96 -4.28
CA GLY A 642 -8.90 6.08 -4.26
C GLY A 642 -8.26 7.07 -5.22
N SER A 643 -9.05 7.77 -6.05
CA SER A 643 -8.51 8.77 -6.98
C SER A 643 -8.40 10.16 -6.34
N PHE A 644 -8.99 10.36 -5.16
CA PHE A 644 -9.04 11.64 -4.43
C PHE A 644 -9.90 12.70 -5.13
N SER A 645 -10.91 12.31 -5.91
CA SER A 645 -11.81 13.26 -6.59
C SER A 645 -12.78 14.01 -5.64
N ARG A 646 -12.69 13.73 -4.34
CA ARG A 646 -13.33 14.43 -3.23
C ARG A 646 -12.51 14.20 -1.97
N PHE A 647 -12.77 14.96 -0.92
CA PHE A 647 -12.17 14.66 0.38
C PHE A 647 -12.86 13.44 1.00
N TYR A 648 -12.09 12.43 1.44
CA TYR A 648 -12.65 11.26 2.10
C TYR A 648 -12.77 11.54 3.59
N ARG A 649 -13.95 11.28 4.14
CA ARG A 649 -14.19 11.43 5.58
C ARG A 649 -13.30 10.48 6.35
N ARG A 650 -12.59 11.00 7.35
CA ARG A 650 -11.60 10.25 8.14
C ARG A 650 -11.93 10.34 9.62
N ARG A 651 -11.89 9.21 10.31
CA ARG A 651 -12.09 9.18 11.75
C ARG A 651 -10.93 9.91 12.44
N LEU A 652 -11.25 10.67 13.50
CA LEU A 652 -10.23 11.25 14.36
C LEU A 652 -9.44 10.15 15.10
N SER A 653 -8.12 10.34 15.24
CA SER A 653 -7.30 9.45 16.07
C SER A 653 -7.72 9.53 17.53
N ALA A 654 -7.36 8.51 18.32
CA ALA A 654 -7.71 8.46 19.74
C ALA A 654 -7.28 9.71 20.52
N GLU A 655 -6.04 10.16 20.32
CA GLU A 655 -5.48 11.34 20.97
C GLU A 655 -6.16 12.62 20.51
N ASN A 656 -6.34 12.81 19.19
CA ASN A 656 -7.01 13.99 18.65
C ASN A 656 -8.45 14.07 19.17
N LEU A 657 -9.21 12.98 19.11
CA LEU A 657 -10.59 12.95 19.60
C LEU A 657 -10.65 13.23 21.09
N HIS A 658 -9.74 12.64 21.88
CA HIS A 658 -9.67 12.91 23.31
C HIS A 658 -9.36 14.38 23.61
N ASP A 659 -8.35 14.96 22.96
CA ASP A 659 -7.95 16.35 23.18
C ASP A 659 -9.04 17.33 22.73
N ILE A 660 -9.71 17.02 21.63
CA ILE A 660 -10.88 17.79 21.17
C ILE A 660 -12.04 17.68 22.16
N LEU A 661 -12.30 16.51 22.75
CA LEU A 661 -13.34 16.36 23.78
C LEU A 661 -13.00 17.13 25.06
N VAL A 662 -11.72 17.14 25.47
CA VAL A 662 -11.22 17.99 26.56
C VAL A 662 -11.43 19.47 26.23
N GLN A 663 -11.09 19.89 25.01
CA GLN A 663 -11.26 21.26 24.54
C GLN A 663 -12.74 21.67 24.51
N VAL A 664 -13.64 20.81 24.03
CA VAL A 664 -15.08 21.06 23.97
C VAL A 664 -15.68 21.18 25.37
N CYS A 665 -15.33 20.26 26.28
CA CYS A 665 -15.84 20.28 27.65
C CYS A 665 -15.23 21.41 28.48
N GLY A 666 -14.02 21.89 28.13
CA GLY A 666 -13.28 22.88 28.91
C GLY A 666 -12.69 22.32 30.20
N VAL A 667 -12.59 20.98 30.33
CA VAL A 667 -12.14 20.29 31.54
C VAL A 667 -10.96 19.39 31.20
N GLY A 668 -9.78 19.78 31.69
CA GLY A 668 -8.52 19.07 31.48
C GLY A 668 -8.56 17.60 31.89
N SER A 669 -7.71 16.79 31.28
CA SER A 669 -7.44 15.41 31.70
C SER A 669 -6.10 15.33 32.41
N ARG A 670 -5.95 14.36 33.30
CA ARG A 670 -4.70 14.12 34.03
C ARG A 670 -4.10 12.81 33.55
N TYR A 671 -2.82 12.85 33.25
CA TYR A 671 -2.02 11.67 32.93
C TYR A 671 -0.91 11.51 33.96
N ASP A 672 -0.63 10.26 34.32
CA ASP A 672 0.48 9.96 35.21
C ASP A 672 1.81 10.37 34.57
N ASN A 673 2.69 10.97 35.39
CA ASN A 673 4.04 11.39 34.97
C ASN A 673 4.08 12.47 33.86
N LEU A 674 2.99 13.21 33.67
CA LEU A 674 2.91 14.39 32.80
C LEU A 674 2.42 15.62 33.58
N ARG A 675 2.58 16.79 32.96
CA ARG A 675 2.03 18.05 33.51
C ARG A 675 0.50 17.98 33.57
N ARG A 676 -0.12 18.74 34.49
CA ARG A 676 -1.57 18.67 34.76
C ARG A 676 -2.43 19.09 33.55
N ASP A 677 -1.87 19.90 32.68
CA ASP A 677 -2.44 20.46 31.47
C ASP A 677 -1.96 19.74 30.20
N ALA A 678 -1.31 18.58 30.34
CA ALA A 678 -0.79 17.84 29.20
C ALA A 678 -1.93 17.33 28.32
N ARG A 679 -1.70 17.37 27.00
CA ARG A 679 -2.58 16.79 25.99
C ARG A 679 -2.26 15.30 25.75
N ALA A 680 -3.21 14.56 25.21
CA ALA A 680 -3.00 13.20 24.73
C ALA A 680 -1.93 13.16 23.61
N ALA A 681 -1.85 14.19 22.76
CA ALA A 681 -0.76 14.33 21.79
C ALA A 681 0.65 14.39 22.45
N GLU A 682 0.75 14.76 23.73
CA GLU A 682 2.01 14.82 24.49
C GLU A 682 2.37 13.50 25.18
N LEU A 683 1.53 12.47 25.05
CA LEU A 683 1.81 11.14 25.58
C LEU A 683 3.07 10.56 24.91
N TRP A 684 4.05 10.20 25.73
CA TRP A 684 5.34 9.60 25.32
C TRP A 684 5.40 8.08 25.55
N THR A 685 4.35 7.50 26.13
CA THR A 685 4.20 6.06 26.41
C THR A 685 2.78 5.61 26.05
N THR A 686 2.60 4.34 25.71
CA THR A 686 1.29 3.68 25.53
C THR A 686 0.86 2.89 26.76
N ILE A 687 1.71 2.79 27.80
CA ILE A 687 1.33 2.20 29.09
C ILE A 687 0.65 3.28 29.93
N MET A 688 -0.69 3.32 29.87
CA MET A 688 -1.54 4.18 30.70
C MET A 688 -2.91 3.54 30.89
N ASP A 689 -3.59 3.87 31.98
CA ASP A 689 -4.97 3.45 32.20
C ASP A 689 -5.92 4.49 31.59
N SER A 690 -6.36 4.24 30.35
CA SER A 690 -7.34 5.09 29.67
C SER A 690 -8.27 4.26 28.78
N PRO A 691 -9.44 3.85 29.30
CA PRO A 691 -10.43 3.09 28.52
C PRO A 691 -10.86 3.80 27.24
N MET A 692 -10.84 5.14 27.25
CA MET A 692 -11.14 5.96 26.08
C MET A 692 -10.07 5.83 25.00
N LEU A 693 -8.79 6.06 25.32
CA LEU A 693 -7.74 5.98 24.30
C LEU A 693 -7.63 4.56 23.72
N GLU A 694 -7.78 3.54 24.57
CA GLU A 694 -7.79 2.13 24.14
C GLU A 694 -8.97 1.82 23.19
N SER A 695 -10.20 2.23 23.53
CA SER A 695 -11.38 1.99 22.69
C SER A 695 -11.27 2.64 21.30
N PHE A 696 -10.54 3.75 21.20
CA PHE A 696 -10.35 4.51 19.96
C PHE A 696 -9.07 4.15 19.17
N GLY A 697 -8.36 3.10 19.59
CA GLY A 697 -7.28 2.49 18.80
C GLY A 697 -5.87 2.92 19.21
N LEU A 698 -5.64 3.33 20.46
CA LEU A 698 -4.29 3.50 20.99
C LEU A 698 -3.50 2.17 20.82
N PRO A 699 -2.27 2.20 20.26
CA PRO A 699 -1.50 0.98 20.03
C PRO A 699 -1.22 0.19 21.31
N ASN A 700 -1.33 -1.13 21.23
CA ASN A 700 -1.05 -2.02 22.36
C ASN A 700 0.44 -1.95 22.75
N ALA A 701 0.69 -1.50 23.98
CA ALA A 701 2.02 -1.30 24.52
C ALA A 701 2.91 -2.56 24.50
N SER A 702 2.34 -3.76 24.57
CA SER A 702 3.09 -5.02 24.62
C SER A 702 3.65 -5.50 23.26
N ARG A 703 3.24 -4.90 22.14
CA ARG A 703 3.65 -5.32 20.79
C ARG A 703 4.93 -4.61 20.33
N ASN A 704 5.78 -5.34 19.60
CA ASN A 704 7.06 -4.82 19.07
C ASN A 704 6.95 -4.09 17.74
N CYS A 705 5.88 -4.38 17.00
CA CYS A 705 5.60 -3.75 15.72
C CYS A 705 4.43 -2.79 15.95
N PRO A 706 4.55 -1.51 15.56
CA PRO A 706 3.36 -0.70 15.40
C PRO A 706 2.53 -1.34 14.31
N VAL A 707 1.44 -2.01 14.69
CA VAL A 707 0.34 -2.17 13.75
C VAL A 707 -0.15 -0.75 13.53
N GLU A 708 -0.25 -0.34 12.26
CA GLU A 708 -0.91 0.91 11.90
C GLU A 708 -2.23 1.00 12.66
N ARG A 709 -2.51 2.17 13.26
CA ARG A 709 -3.67 2.36 14.13
C ARG A 709 -4.94 1.94 13.39
N ASP A 710 -5.76 1.11 14.01
CA ASP A 710 -7.03 0.68 13.40
C ASP A 710 -7.99 1.88 13.39
N ASP A 711 -8.21 2.44 12.21
CA ASP A 711 -9.08 3.57 11.98
C ASP A 711 -10.54 3.14 11.71
N ARG A 712 -10.82 1.84 11.66
CA ARG A 712 -12.17 1.32 11.39
C ARG A 712 -13.13 1.71 12.52
N PRO A 713 -14.36 2.11 12.18
CA PRO A 713 -15.38 2.38 13.16
C PRO A 713 -15.76 1.10 13.90
N SER A 714 -16.00 1.21 15.21
CA SER A 714 -16.48 0.09 16.03
C SER A 714 -17.71 0.47 16.85
N MET A 715 -18.57 -0.51 17.12
CA MET A 715 -19.73 -0.32 18.00
C MET A 715 -19.28 0.06 19.43
N VAL A 716 -18.14 -0.46 19.88
CA VAL A 716 -17.54 -0.14 21.19
C VAL A 716 -17.25 1.36 21.30
N GLN A 717 -16.73 1.99 20.24
CA GLN A 717 -16.44 3.43 20.22
C GLN A 717 -17.71 4.28 20.37
N ALA A 718 -18.76 3.96 19.62
CA ALA A 718 -20.03 4.67 19.70
C ALA A 718 -20.67 4.51 21.09
N LEU A 719 -20.71 3.28 21.62
CA LEU A 719 -21.22 3.01 22.96
C LEU A 719 -20.41 3.72 24.05
N HIS A 720 -19.09 3.85 23.89
CA HIS A 720 -18.24 4.57 24.83
C HIS A 720 -18.59 6.07 24.89
N LEU A 721 -18.76 6.75 23.75
CA LEU A 721 -19.14 8.18 23.75
C LEU A 721 -20.51 8.43 24.39
N MET A 722 -21.46 7.52 24.19
CA MET A 722 -22.80 7.66 24.74
C MET A 722 -22.83 7.43 26.26
N ASN A 723 -22.04 6.49 26.78
CA ASN A 723 -22.20 5.96 28.15
C ASN A 723 -20.99 6.19 29.07
N SER A 724 -19.94 6.89 28.64
CA SER A 724 -18.73 7.09 29.46
C SER A 724 -19.01 7.99 30.66
N GLU A 725 -18.90 7.44 31.86
CA GLU A 725 -19.02 8.18 33.13
C GLU A 725 -17.99 9.31 33.21
N THR A 726 -16.77 9.09 32.69
CA THR A 726 -15.72 10.11 32.66
C THR A 726 -16.09 11.29 31.76
N LEU A 727 -16.73 11.04 30.62
CA LEU A 727 -17.19 12.09 29.72
C LEU A 727 -18.38 12.84 30.31
N GLN A 728 -19.34 12.12 30.90
CA GLN A 728 -20.48 12.73 31.60
C GLN A 728 -20.03 13.64 32.75
N ALA A 729 -19.04 13.19 33.55
CA ALA A 729 -18.46 14.00 34.61
C ALA A 729 -17.79 15.28 34.10
N LYS A 730 -17.14 15.23 32.91
CA LYS A 730 -16.55 16.42 32.28
C LYS A 730 -17.59 17.40 31.77
N LEU A 731 -18.69 16.89 31.20
CA LEU A 731 -19.80 17.73 30.74
C LEU A 731 -20.48 18.45 31.91
N ALA A 732 -20.71 17.74 33.02
CA ALA A 732 -21.36 18.25 34.22
C ALA A 732 -20.41 19.00 35.20
N ASP A 733 -19.13 19.20 34.85
CA ASP A 733 -18.19 19.87 35.73
C ASP A 733 -18.57 21.35 35.91
N LYS A 734 -18.58 21.81 37.16
CA LYS A 734 -18.91 23.19 37.53
C LYS A 734 -17.99 24.26 36.93
N ASN A 735 -16.77 23.87 36.53
CA ASN A 735 -15.79 24.74 35.88
C ASN A 735 -15.72 24.48 34.36
N GLY A 736 -16.55 23.58 33.83
CA GLY A 736 -16.60 23.26 32.41
C GLY A 736 -17.23 24.36 31.56
N ARG A 737 -17.11 24.21 30.24
CA ARG A 737 -17.69 25.12 29.26
C ARG A 737 -19.22 25.13 29.34
N ALA A 738 -19.85 23.98 29.60
CA ALA A 738 -21.30 23.89 29.72
C ALA A 738 -21.83 24.71 30.92
N ALA A 739 -21.18 24.60 32.08
CA ALA A 739 -21.48 25.43 33.25
C ALA A 739 -21.25 26.92 32.96
N THR A 740 -20.14 27.27 32.30
CA THR A 740 -19.81 28.65 31.93
C THR A 740 -20.88 29.26 31.00
N LEU A 741 -21.28 28.54 29.95
CA LEU A 741 -22.33 28.98 29.02
C LEU A 741 -23.73 29.00 29.65
N GLY A 742 -24.00 28.07 30.57
CA GLY A 742 -25.24 28.00 31.32
C GLY A 742 -25.43 29.21 32.25
N GLN A 743 -24.34 29.74 32.79
CA GLN A 743 -24.33 30.93 33.68
C GLN A 743 -24.18 32.25 32.91
N ALA A 744 -23.76 32.22 31.65
CA ALA A 744 -23.60 33.41 30.83
C ALA A 744 -24.93 34.08 30.51
N GLU A 745 -24.94 35.43 30.51
CA GLU A 745 -26.07 36.30 30.11
C GLU A 745 -26.28 36.34 28.59
N LEU A 746 -26.27 35.17 27.95
CA LEU A 746 -26.49 35.00 26.51
C LEU A 746 -27.94 34.56 26.25
N SER A 747 -28.54 34.98 25.14
CA SER A 747 -29.81 34.39 24.71
C SER A 747 -29.63 32.89 24.37
N PRO A 748 -30.68 32.06 24.44
CA PRO A 748 -30.60 30.65 24.03
C PRO A 748 -29.99 30.48 22.63
N GLY A 749 -30.37 31.32 21.67
CA GLY A 749 -29.80 31.30 20.32
C GLY A 749 -28.32 31.65 20.25
N GLN A 750 -27.80 32.51 21.14
CA GLN A 750 -26.37 32.82 21.22
C GLN A 750 -25.57 31.71 21.90
N VAL A 751 -26.16 31.02 22.89
CA VAL A 751 -25.53 29.82 23.49
C VAL A 751 -25.38 28.72 22.44
N VAL A 752 -26.42 28.48 21.64
CA VAL A 752 -26.37 27.52 20.53
C VAL A 752 -25.27 27.90 19.53
N ASP A 753 -25.13 29.18 19.17
CA ASP A 753 -24.06 29.63 18.29
C ASP A 753 -22.67 29.29 18.86
N GLU A 754 -22.42 29.58 20.14
CA GLU A 754 -21.15 29.27 20.80
C GLU A 754 -20.86 27.76 20.84
N LEU A 755 -21.88 26.92 21.06
CA LEU A 755 -21.74 25.47 21.01
C LEU A 755 -21.36 24.99 19.60
N TYR A 756 -22.05 25.46 18.56
CA TYR A 756 -21.74 25.07 17.18
C TYR A 756 -20.36 25.55 16.72
N LEU A 757 -19.96 26.75 17.11
CA LEU A 757 -18.61 27.26 16.81
C LEU A 757 -17.52 26.47 17.53
N SER A 758 -17.75 26.05 18.78
CA SER A 758 -16.77 25.27 19.54
C SER A 758 -16.72 23.79 19.18
N VAL A 759 -17.84 23.18 18.75
CA VAL A 759 -17.93 21.73 18.46
C VAL A 759 -17.73 21.43 16.98
N TYR A 760 -18.31 22.23 16.09
CA TYR A 760 -18.26 22.03 14.63
C TYR A 760 -17.48 23.10 13.86
N SER A 761 -17.08 24.19 14.52
CA SER A 761 -16.35 25.29 13.85
C SER A 761 -17.16 25.98 12.75
N ARG A 762 -18.49 25.95 12.87
CA ARG A 762 -19.44 26.60 11.95
C ARG A 762 -20.62 27.21 12.72
N TRP A 763 -21.41 28.01 12.03
CA TRP A 763 -22.70 28.46 12.54
C TRP A 763 -23.75 27.34 12.45
N PRO A 764 -24.73 27.28 13.36
CA PRO A 764 -25.89 26.41 13.19
C PRO A 764 -26.70 26.89 11.99
N SER A 765 -27.28 25.94 11.24
CA SER A 765 -28.34 26.25 10.28
C SER A 765 -29.58 26.79 11.00
N ALA A 766 -30.50 27.40 10.25
CA ALA A 766 -31.73 27.95 10.82
C ALA A 766 -32.56 26.88 11.56
N ASP A 767 -32.66 25.68 10.98
CA ASP A 767 -33.41 24.55 11.55
C ASP A 767 -32.71 24.00 12.80
N GLU A 768 -31.39 23.77 12.73
CA GLU A 768 -30.59 23.36 13.90
C GLU A 768 -30.71 24.34 15.05
N ARG A 769 -30.67 25.65 14.75
CA ARG A 769 -30.81 26.71 15.74
C ARG A 769 -32.18 26.73 16.38
N ALA A 770 -33.24 26.58 15.57
CA ALA A 770 -34.60 26.54 16.07
C ALA A 770 -34.84 25.32 17.00
N VAL A 771 -34.39 24.13 16.58
CA VAL A 771 -34.50 22.90 17.37
C VAL A 771 -33.72 23.00 18.67
N ALA A 772 -32.45 23.43 18.63
CA ALA A 772 -31.62 23.52 19.82
C ALA A 772 -32.09 24.63 20.78
N ALA A 773 -32.56 25.78 20.28
CA ALA A 773 -33.09 26.85 21.11
C ALA A 773 -34.41 26.47 21.80
N ALA A 774 -35.25 25.65 21.15
CA ALA A 774 -36.51 25.17 21.74
C ALA A 774 -36.29 24.32 23.00
N ALA A 775 -35.15 23.64 23.14
CA ALA A 775 -34.82 22.86 24.32
C ALA A 775 -34.76 23.70 25.61
N PHE A 776 -34.44 25.00 25.51
CA PHE A 776 -34.43 25.92 26.65
C PHE A 776 -35.83 26.37 27.10
N ALA A 777 -36.85 26.15 26.27
CA ALA A 777 -38.24 26.56 26.55
C ALA A 777 -39.10 25.42 27.16
N VAL A 778 -38.52 24.25 27.39
CA VAL A 778 -39.22 23.11 28.00
C VAL A 778 -39.45 23.35 29.48
N ASP A 779 -40.67 23.10 29.96
CA ASP A 779 -41.05 23.31 31.37
C ASP A 779 -40.16 22.49 32.32
N GLY A 780 -39.60 23.16 33.34
CA GLY A 780 -38.70 22.56 34.32
C GLY A 780 -37.25 22.36 33.84
N ALA A 781 -36.91 22.75 32.61
CA ALA A 781 -35.56 22.64 32.09
C ALA A 781 -34.60 23.57 32.83
N LYS A 782 -33.54 22.99 33.42
CA LYS A 782 -32.43 23.77 33.97
C LYS A 782 -31.51 24.19 32.83
N ARG A 783 -31.28 25.49 32.69
CA ARG A 783 -30.46 26.06 31.61
C ARG A 783 -29.11 25.37 31.44
N GLN A 784 -28.38 25.12 32.52
CA GLN A 784 -27.09 24.42 32.46
C GLN A 784 -27.25 22.99 31.93
N GLN A 785 -28.24 22.24 32.40
CA GLN A 785 -28.51 20.88 31.96
C GLN A 785 -28.84 20.81 30.47
N VAL A 786 -29.59 21.79 29.94
CA VAL A 786 -29.84 21.89 28.50
C VAL A 786 -28.55 22.08 27.70
N VAL A 787 -27.60 22.88 28.20
CA VAL A 787 -26.29 23.05 27.54
C VAL A 787 -25.48 21.74 27.58
N GLU A 788 -25.51 21.02 28.69
CA GLU A 788 -24.87 19.71 28.84
C GLU A 788 -25.44 18.69 27.84
N ASP A 789 -26.78 18.57 27.78
CA ASP A 789 -27.49 17.66 26.89
C ASP A 789 -27.27 17.99 25.40
N LEU A 790 -27.29 19.29 25.04
CA LEU A 790 -26.98 19.74 23.69
C LEU A 790 -25.53 19.43 23.32
N THR A 791 -24.58 19.71 24.22
CA THR A 791 -23.16 19.39 23.97
C THR A 791 -22.98 17.88 23.78
N TRP A 792 -23.61 17.07 24.63
CA TRP A 792 -23.60 15.60 24.52
C TRP A 792 -24.17 15.12 23.19
N ALA A 793 -25.28 15.70 22.73
CA ALA A 793 -25.89 15.34 21.44
C ALA A 793 -24.96 15.67 20.26
N LEU A 794 -24.29 16.83 20.30
CA LEU A 794 -23.39 17.26 19.23
C LEU A 794 -22.12 16.38 19.15
N ILE A 795 -21.49 16.05 20.28
CA ILE A 795 -20.26 15.23 20.29
C ILE A 795 -20.50 13.76 19.90
N ASN A 796 -21.75 13.28 19.99
CA ASN A 796 -22.12 11.93 19.55
C ASN A 796 -22.52 11.86 18.07
N SER A 797 -22.40 12.96 17.32
CA SER A 797 -22.74 13.00 15.89
C SER A 797 -21.60 12.50 14.99
N ALA A 798 -21.96 12.10 13.77
CA ALA A 798 -20.98 11.77 12.74
C ALA A 798 -20.13 12.99 12.32
N GLU A 799 -20.69 14.21 12.35
CA GLU A 799 -19.95 15.43 12.01
C GLU A 799 -18.81 15.72 13.01
N PHE A 800 -19.00 15.34 14.27
CA PHE A 800 -17.98 15.51 15.29
C PHE A 800 -16.81 14.53 15.14
N VAL A 801 -17.12 13.23 15.03
CA VAL A 801 -16.11 12.15 15.11
C VAL A 801 -15.31 11.95 13.81
N PHE A 802 -15.75 12.56 12.70
CA PHE A 802 -15.07 12.52 11.42
C PHE A 802 -14.53 13.90 11.01
N ASN A 803 -13.26 13.94 10.60
CA ASN A 803 -12.72 15.02 9.77
C ASN A 803 -13.25 14.85 8.34
N HIS A 804 -13.71 15.92 7.70
CA HIS A 804 -14.53 15.84 6.49
C HIS A 804 -14.25 16.97 5.52
#